data_AF-A0A7W2DVN5-F1
#
_entry.id   AF-A0A7W2DVN5-F1
#
_cell.length_a   1.000
_cell.length_b   1.000
_cell.length_c   1.000
_cell.angle_alpha   90.00
_cell.angle_beta   90.00
_cell.angle_gamma   90.00
#
_symmetry.space_group_name_H-M   'P 1'
#
loop_
_entity.id
_entity.type
_entity.pdbx_description
1 polymer ?
#
loop_
_entity_poly.entity_id
_entity_poly.type
_entity_poly.pdbx_seq_one_letter_code
_entity_poly.pdbx_strand_id
1 'polypeptide(L)'
;MYRYAVSYLRGRDEAWVARFLYELRRRLDASKGPQFTRVLAPAPQPPDARHSPPAESPGVATADVVLALCSPAYFSEGPADQDWAVLAHRQTLGQARTGTAPRTALPLLWEPIPQRLPEPVAAADVLTAGQPPEYRSLGLALLTMQAPRYRGALDEVLSAIVAHMNEAVRSDTTAPPLADRSAGEPPRALAVDDGVFTEEFRKHLAPAVPAPRIPRTLVADDGADGTVPAELLPELGRRLLLVGPLGAGHSTELARLAGQALDALPHTPAGSARAPWGCRIPFVLSARSGALPDLDGLVPALAPGAAPREPAGWAARQLRAGHAFVAVDDLDAVPSRNRTAVWESLLRLLRTHPQAPCVIATNGATVPWDRLGSEFRTVRLRALAPAGVRALLDSLGAGGERRTARALTRRLDEDPVLSGVAGRPAAAAAIWRASRAHALPGPPPRHQLLRAGISAGWRRARPEPGGVPPVREDGAAVPDSVLRTACGGLAVATLDMDGARIPLRTALDALRERGTRAAGAAPAPERLLAALADRTGTLYQPGPDTVAFSDPAVRTFLAAHHLAGAEHADAARLLARSGSPELEELLGELRAARTGTEPRGLLTSGHRPPRRLPAARPARPAPARRALVRSTGELRALAASGGPGGHELWCEGTVEGLDELLPRLRGLRALVLADDPARTALPPLDGCPSLRALRVVRCPALTDWTALASSTVMFLTLEPWPDEPIPEGLDDMPWLSQVDLVPAEARPTARAGAHTVPRPGGTPRPGAGFPGVRVVRPGRSRGGNLQH
;
A
#
# COMPACT_ATOMS: atom_id res chain seq x y z
N MET A 1 -44.24 14.79 1.71
CA MET A 1 -43.14 14.51 0.77
C MET A 1 -41.88 14.46 1.61
N TYR A 2 -41.24 13.30 1.68
CA TYR A 2 -40.14 13.02 2.62
C TYR A 2 -38.81 12.99 1.88
N ARG A 3 -37.73 13.30 2.59
CA ARG A 3 -36.38 13.43 2.06
C ARG A 3 -35.53 12.26 2.50
N TYR A 4 -34.81 11.64 1.57
CA TYR A 4 -33.79 10.66 1.92
C TYR A 4 -32.41 11.07 1.40
N ALA A 5 -31.38 10.79 2.19
CA ALA A 5 -29.98 10.98 1.80
C ALA A 5 -29.28 9.62 1.69
N VAL A 6 -28.17 9.61 0.96
CA VAL A 6 -27.30 8.43 0.83
C VAL A 6 -25.90 8.88 1.23
N SER A 7 -25.40 8.31 2.32
CA SER A 7 -24.04 8.57 2.78
C SER A 7 -23.04 7.73 1.96
N TYR A 8 -21.84 8.28 1.80
CA TYR A 8 -20.70 7.71 1.08
C TYR A 8 -20.86 7.52 -0.44
N LEU A 9 -20.41 8.52 -1.18
CA LEU A 9 -20.28 8.52 -2.65
C LEU A 9 -18.87 8.98 -3.03
N ARG A 10 -18.01 8.07 -3.52
CA ARG A 10 -16.70 8.43 -4.09
C ARG A 10 -16.38 7.60 -5.35
N GLY A 11 -16.59 8.17 -6.54
CA GLY A 11 -15.77 7.99 -7.75
C GLY A 11 -15.66 6.61 -8.42
N ARG A 12 -15.40 5.53 -7.68
CA ARG A 12 -15.16 4.18 -8.23
C ARG A 12 -16.44 3.40 -8.46
N ASP A 13 -17.42 3.56 -7.57
CA ASP A 13 -18.65 2.77 -7.58
C ASP A 13 -19.86 3.54 -8.13
N GLU A 14 -19.65 4.73 -8.70
CA GLU A 14 -20.72 5.65 -9.13
C GLU A 14 -21.75 4.98 -10.05
N ALA A 15 -21.31 4.09 -10.96
CA ALA A 15 -22.21 3.34 -11.83
C ALA A 15 -23.10 2.33 -11.08
N TRP A 16 -22.55 1.61 -10.09
CA TRP A 16 -23.30 0.61 -9.32
C TRP A 16 -24.21 1.28 -8.29
N VAL A 17 -23.75 2.35 -7.65
CA VAL A 17 -24.59 3.19 -6.78
C VAL A 17 -25.70 3.85 -7.60
N ALA A 18 -25.42 4.37 -8.80
CA ALA A 18 -26.47 4.90 -9.69
C ALA A 18 -27.50 3.82 -10.07
N ARG A 19 -27.08 2.59 -10.41
CA ARG A 19 -27.99 1.48 -10.69
C ARG A 19 -28.84 1.10 -9.48
N PHE A 20 -28.23 0.97 -8.30
CA PHE A 20 -28.95 0.71 -7.05
C PHE A 20 -29.99 1.80 -6.76
N LEU A 21 -29.61 3.09 -6.86
CA LEU A 21 -30.50 4.20 -6.57
C LEU A 21 -31.62 4.35 -7.63
N TYR A 22 -31.37 3.96 -8.88
CA TYR A 22 -32.40 3.86 -9.91
C TYR A 22 -33.42 2.75 -9.58
N GLU A 23 -32.96 1.55 -9.23
CA GLU A 23 -33.86 0.44 -8.88
C GLU A 23 -34.63 0.69 -7.58
N LEU A 24 -34.01 1.33 -6.59
CA LEU A 24 -34.67 1.78 -5.36
C LEU A 24 -35.75 2.83 -5.67
N ARG A 25 -35.42 3.87 -6.46
CA ARG A 25 -36.37 4.90 -6.86
C ARG A 25 -37.58 4.29 -7.57
N ARG A 26 -37.37 3.43 -8.57
CA ARG A 26 -38.44 2.75 -9.31
C ARG A 26 -39.41 2.00 -8.38
N ARG A 27 -38.93 1.44 -7.27
CA ARG A 27 -39.77 0.75 -6.28
C ARG A 27 -40.47 1.69 -5.31
N LEU A 28 -39.83 2.77 -4.89
CA LEU A 28 -40.48 3.82 -4.11
C LEU A 28 -41.64 4.43 -4.91
N ASP A 29 -41.39 4.79 -6.17
CA ASP A 29 -42.37 5.35 -7.11
C ASP A 29 -43.52 4.36 -7.43
N ALA A 30 -43.24 3.05 -7.47
CA ALA A 30 -44.25 2.00 -7.65
C ALA A 30 -44.98 1.59 -6.36
N SER A 31 -44.51 2.02 -5.18
CA SER A 31 -45.12 1.68 -3.90
C SER A 31 -46.31 2.60 -3.60
N LYS A 32 -47.36 2.05 -2.97
CA LYS A 32 -48.50 2.85 -2.44
C LYS A 32 -48.13 3.59 -1.13
N GLY A 33 -46.85 3.91 -0.94
CA GLY A 33 -46.30 4.50 0.29
C GLY A 33 -46.20 6.03 0.25
N PRO A 34 -45.58 6.64 1.27
CA PRO A 34 -45.19 8.05 1.24
C PRO A 34 -44.28 8.37 0.04
N GLN A 35 -44.44 9.55 -0.56
CA GLN A 35 -43.53 10.00 -1.62
C GLN A 35 -42.19 10.46 -1.04
N PHE A 36 -41.10 9.93 -1.60
CA PHE A 36 -39.72 10.23 -1.22
C PHE A 36 -39.00 11.06 -2.28
N THR A 37 -38.00 11.83 -1.86
CA THR A 37 -37.14 12.62 -2.75
C THR A 37 -35.70 12.57 -2.25
N ARG A 38 -34.77 12.29 -3.16
CA ARG A 38 -33.34 12.18 -2.81
C ARG A 38 -32.76 13.58 -2.61
N VAL A 39 -32.14 13.82 -1.47
CA VAL A 39 -31.28 15.00 -1.29
C VAL A 39 -30.04 14.80 -2.16
N LEU A 40 -29.78 15.77 -3.04
CA LEU A 40 -28.59 15.79 -3.90
C LEU A 40 -27.53 16.71 -3.28
N ALA A 41 -26.26 16.38 -3.50
CA ALA A 41 -25.19 17.30 -3.14
C ALA A 41 -25.33 18.61 -3.94
N PRO A 42 -25.11 19.78 -3.32
CA PRO A 42 -24.69 20.95 -4.09
C PRO A 42 -23.37 20.56 -4.75
N ALA A 43 -23.35 20.54 -6.08
CA ALA A 43 -22.21 20.00 -6.82
C ALA A 43 -20.93 20.80 -6.50
N PRO A 44 -19.75 20.14 -6.50
CA PRO A 44 -18.54 20.64 -5.85
C PRO A 44 -18.13 22.02 -6.35
N GLN A 45 -17.75 22.89 -5.41
CA GLN A 45 -17.06 24.14 -5.71
C GLN A 45 -15.66 23.85 -6.28
N PRO A 46 -15.10 24.76 -7.11
CA PRO A 46 -13.73 24.61 -7.60
C PRO A 46 -12.73 24.56 -6.43
N PRO A 47 -11.60 23.82 -6.58
CA PRO A 47 -10.68 23.55 -5.49
C PRO A 47 -9.74 24.73 -5.21
N ASP A 48 -10.26 25.75 -4.50
CA ASP A 48 -9.42 26.72 -3.81
C ASP A 48 -9.16 26.29 -2.35
N ALA A 49 -7.93 26.56 -1.90
CA ALA A 49 -7.34 26.21 -0.60
C ALA A 49 -7.08 24.71 -0.30
N ARG A 50 -5.83 24.42 0.09
CA ARG A 50 -5.30 23.08 0.47
C ARG A 50 -5.77 22.57 1.85
N HIS A 51 -6.89 23.07 2.37
CA HIS A 51 -7.36 22.81 3.75
C HIS A 51 -8.88 22.66 3.89
N SER A 52 -9.62 22.41 2.82
CA SER A 52 -11.07 22.14 2.92
C SER A 52 -11.32 20.90 3.80
N PRO A 53 -12.26 20.95 4.77
CA PRO A 53 -12.68 19.78 5.52
C PRO A 53 -13.27 18.71 4.57
N PRO A 54 -13.34 17.43 4.99
CA PRO A 54 -14.00 16.41 4.19
C PRO A 54 -15.41 16.89 3.82
N ALA A 55 -15.75 16.82 2.54
CA ALA A 55 -17.05 17.25 2.05
C ALA A 55 -18.15 16.48 2.77
N GLU A 56 -19.02 17.22 3.47
CA GLU A 56 -20.06 16.64 4.31
C GLU A 56 -21.00 15.76 3.48
N SER A 57 -21.43 14.61 4.02
CA SER A 57 -22.40 13.76 3.32
C SER A 57 -23.69 14.54 3.09
N PRO A 58 -24.11 14.74 1.82
CA PRO A 58 -25.15 15.69 1.47
C PRO A 58 -26.49 15.29 2.07
N GLY A 59 -27.01 16.13 2.95
CA GLY A 59 -28.33 15.96 3.55
C GLY A 59 -28.39 15.11 4.82
N VAL A 60 -27.28 14.60 5.38
CA VAL A 60 -27.34 13.82 6.64
C VAL A 60 -27.92 14.64 7.81
N ALA A 61 -27.66 15.96 7.83
CA ALA A 61 -28.24 16.89 8.81
C ALA A 61 -29.75 17.17 8.62
N THR A 62 -30.31 16.92 7.43
CA THR A 62 -31.64 17.42 7.04
C THR A 62 -32.62 16.37 6.51
N ALA A 63 -32.15 15.20 6.05
CA ALA A 63 -33.00 14.16 5.50
C ALA A 63 -33.78 13.45 6.61
N ASP A 64 -34.97 12.96 6.27
CA ASP A 64 -35.83 12.23 7.20
C ASP A 64 -35.32 10.79 7.39
N VAL A 65 -34.75 10.20 6.33
CA VAL A 65 -34.04 8.90 6.36
C VAL A 65 -32.67 9.01 5.70
N VAL A 66 -31.63 8.47 6.33
CA VAL A 66 -30.26 8.39 5.79
C VAL A 66 -29.89 6.93 5.53
N LEU A 67 -29.59 6.61 4.28
CA LEU A 67 -29.07 5.30 3.88
C LEU A 67 -27.55 5.32 3.99
N ALA A 68 -26.98 4.62 4.97
CA ALA A 68 -25.53 4.56 5.18
C ALA A 68 -24.94 3.36 4.44
N LEU A 69 -24.20 3.61 3.35
CA LEU A 69 -23.56 2.57 2.55
C LEU A 69 -22.30 2.06 3.27
N CYS A 70 -22.49 1.05 4.11
CA CYS A 70 -21.43 0.44 4.92
C CYS A 70 -20.51 -0.41 4.03
N SER A 71 -19.29 0.08 3.83
CA SER A 71 -18.15 -0.65 3.28
C SER A 71 -16.90 -0.43 4.14
N PRO A 72 -15.82 -1.20 4.00
CA PRO A 72 -14.58 -0.94 4.73
C PRO A 72 -14.10 0.51 4.55
N ALA A 73 -14.13 0.99 3.30
CA ALA A 73 -13.71 2.34 2.94
C ALA A 73 -14.64 3.44 3.47
N TYR A 74 -15.92 3.17 3.76
CA TYR A 74 -16.81 4.13 4.46
C TYR A 74 -16.31 4.44 5.88
N PHE A 75 -15.87 3.41 6.61
CA PHE A 75 -15.37 3.56 7.98
C PHE A 75 -13.93 4.07 8.03
N SER A 76 -13.08 3.58 7.12
CA SER A 76 -11.63 3.87 7.15
C SER A 76 -11.24 5.17 6.44
N GLU A 77 -11.74 5.43 5.23
CA GLU A 77 -11.47 6.67 4.46
C GLU A 77 -12.65 7.66 4.42
N GLY A 78 -13.86 7.19 4.73
CA GLY A 78 -15.11 7.93 4.56
C GLY A 78 -15.54 8.78 5.77
N PRO A 79 -16.70 9.45 5.64
CA PRO A 79 -17.24 10.39 6.61
C PRO A 79 -18.00 9.72 7.77
N ALA A 80 -17.89 8.40 7.96
CA ALA A 80 -18.70 7.66 8.94
C ALA A 80 -18.68 8.28 10.36
N ASP A 81 -17.52 8.74 10.84
CA ASP A 81 -17.41 9.40 12.15
C ASP A 81 -18.29 10.66 12.24
N GLN A 82 -18.31 11.48 11.18
CA GLN A 82 -19.08 12.73 11.10
C GLN A 82 -20.57 12.45 10.92
N ASP A 83 -20.92 11.54 10.00
CA ASP A 83 -22.30 11.17 9.71
C ASP A 83 -22.99 10.58 10.94
N TRP A 84 -22.34 9.65 11.62
CA TRP A 84 -22.89 9.04 12.83
C TRP A 84 -22.90 9.99 14.03
N ALA A 85 -21.99 10.97 14.12
CA ALA A 85 -22.08 12.03 15.14
C ALA A 85 -23.29 12.96 14.90
N VAL A 86 -23.54 13.36 13.64
CA VAL A 86 -24.74 14.13 13.26
C VAL A 86 -26.02 13.33 13.52
N LEU A 87 -26.06 12.05 13.14
CA LEU A 87 -27.21 11.17 13.35
C LEU A 87 -27.51 10.94 14.83
N ALA A 88 -26.49 10.66 15.65
CA ALA A 88 -26.65 10.49 17.10
C ALA A 88 -27.20 11.78 17.74
N HIS A 89 -26.67 12.96 17.36
CA HIS A 89 -27.17 14.23 17.88
C HIS A 89 -28.64 14.49 17.49
N ARG A 90 -29.04 14.18 16.24
CA ARG A 90 -30.44 14.25 15.81
C ARG A 90 -31.35 13.27 16.55
N GLN A 91 -30.86 12.07 16.88
CA GLN A 91 -31.59 11.09 17.68
C GLN A 91 -31.84 11.60 19.11
N THR A 92 -30.81 12.13 19.79
CA THR A 92 -30.96 12.72 21.13
C THR A 92 -31.93 13.91 21.12
N LEU A 93 -31.83 14.81 20.14
CA LEU A 93 -32.74 15.96 20.00
C LEU A 93 -34.18 15.56 19.69
N GLY A 94 -34.39 14.50 18.90
CA GLY A 94 -35.71 13.94 18.65
C GLY A 94 -36.31 13.34 19.92
N GLN A 95 -35.56 12.45 20.59
CA GLN A 95 -35.99 11.80 21.83
C GLN A 95 -36.35 12.82 22.92
N ALA A 96 -35.59 13.91 23.06
CA ALA A 96 -35.88 14.97 24.01
C ALA A 96 -37.16 15.76 23.70
N ARG A 97 -37.66 15.73 22.45
CA ARG A 97 -38.88 16.42 22.01
C ARG A 97 -40.12 15.52 21.96
N THR A 98 -39.96 14.27 21.53
CA THR A 98 -41.09 13.35 21.27
C THR A 98 -41.16 12.18 22.28
N GLY A 99 -40.23 12.11 23.24
CA GLY A 99 -40.09 10.99 24.18
C GLY A 99 -39.55 9.70 23.53
N THR A 100 -39.26 9.71 22.23
CA THR A 100 -39.01 8.53 21.40
C THR A 100 -37.84 8.77 20.46
N ALA A 101 -36.89 7.84 20.38
CA ALA A 101 -35.71 7.99 19.53
C ALA A 101 -36.09 7.80 18.03
N PRO A 102 -35.88 8.81 17.17
CA PRO A 102 -36.31 8.75 15.78
C PRO A 102 -35.40 7.85 14.93
N ARG A 103 -35.98 7.06 14.02
CA ARG A 103 -35.24 6.15 13.12
C ARG A 103 -34.67 6.87 11.90
N THR A 104 -33.64 7.67 12.14
CA THR A 104 -33.00 8.54 11.12
C THR A 104 -32.06 7.82 10.15
N ALA A 105 -31.57 6.63 10.51
CA ALA A 105 -30.49 5.95 9.78
C ALA A 105 -30.83 4.49 9.51
N LEU A 106 -30.55 4.04 8.29
CA LEU A 106 -30.57 2.64 7.89
C LEU A 106 -29.18 2.26 7.36
N PRO A 107 -28.38 1.52 8.13
CA PRO A 107 -27.16 0.89 7.64
C PRO A 107 -27.49 -0.12 6.53
N LEU A 108 -26.76 -0.05 5.42
CA LEU A 108 -26.83 -1.01 4.32
C LEU A 108 -25.44 -1.59 4.09
N LEU A 109 -25.30 -2.92 4.15
CA LEU A 109 -24.06 -3.62 3.85
C LEU A 109 -23.77 -3.48 2.35
N TRP A 110 -23.00 -2.47 1.97
CA TRP A 110 -22.68 -2.16 0.58
C TRP A 110 -21.62 -3.13 0.05
N GLU A 111 -20.55 -3.34 0.82
CA GLU A 111 -19.51 -4.33 0.57
C GLU A 111 -19.36 -5.24 1.79
N PRO A 112 -18.82 -6.47 1.65
CA PRO A 112 -18.53 -7.33 2.79
C PRO A 112 -17.51 -6.69 3.73
N ILE A 113 -17.86 -6.57 5.01
CA ILE A 113 -16.98 -6.05 6.06
C ILE A 113 -16.56 -7.24 6.93
N PRO A 114 -15.25 -7.59 7.01
CA PRO A 114 -14.79 -8.69 7.86
C PRO A 114 -14.71 -8.31 9.35
N GLN A 115 -14.65 -7.00 9.65
CA GLN A 115 -14.78 -6.44 11.00
C GLN A 115 -16.23 -6.49 11.53
N ARG A 116 -16.38 -6.32 12.84
CA ARG A 116 -17.69 -6.07 13.46
C ARG A 116 -18.14 -4.63 13.13
N LEU A 117 -19.43 -4.42 12.87
CA LEU A 117 -19.98 -3.06 12.80
C LEU A 117 -19.85 -2.34 14.16
N PRO A 118 -19.44 -1.06 14.20
CA PRO A 118 -19.38 -0.29 15.43
C PRO A 118 -20.74 -0.23 16.15
N GLU A 119 -20.75 -0.18 17.48
CA GLU A 119 -21.98 -0.34 18.28
C GLU A 119 -23.16 0.55 17.85
N PRO A 120 -23.02 1.87 17.58
CA PRO A 120 -24.13 2.71 17.13
C PRO A 120 -24.69 2.30 15.76
N VAL A 121 -23.84 1.74 14.89
CA VAL A 121 -24.21 1.25 13.56
C VAL A 121 -24.91 -0.10 13.67
N ALA A 122 -24.37 -1.00 14.51
CA ALA A 122 -24.96 -2.31 14.77
C ALA A 122 -26.34 -2.20 15.45
N ALA A 123 -26.53 -1.22 16.33
CA ALA A 123 -27.81 -0.94 16.97
C ALA A 123 -28.87 -0.38 15.99
N ALA A 124 -28.44 0.29 14.92
CA ALA A 124 -29.30 0.80 13.86
C ALA A 124 -29.56 -0.23 12.74
N ASP A 125 -28.73 -1.28 12.61
CA ASP A 125 -28.90 -2.33 11.60
C ASP A 125 -29.99 -3.33 11.99
N VAL A 126 -31.22 -3.00 11.58
CA VAL A 126 -32.36 -3.91 11.67
C VAL A 126 -32.60 -4.71 10.38
N LEU A 127 -31.78 -4.52 9.34
CA LEU A 127 -32.02 -5.13 8.03
C LEU A 127 -31.27 -6.46 7.90
N THR A 128 -29.97 -6.46 8.18
CA THR A 128 -29.02 -7.49 7.74
C THR A 128 -29.32 -8.89 8.29
N ALA A 129 -29.84 -8.99 9.52
CA ALA A 129 -30.16 -10.27 10.15
C ALA A 129 -31.26 -11.06 9.41
N GLY A 130 -32.21 -10.36 8.78
CA GLY A 130 -33.35 -10.95 8.08
C GLY A 130 -33.15 -11.14 6.57
N GLN A 131 -31.96 -10.87 6.03
CA GLN A 131 -31.70 -10.94 4.58
C GLN A 131 -31.08 -12.27 4.12
N PRO A 132 -31.20 -12.59 2.81
CA PRO A 132 -30.55 -13.74 2.19
C PRO A 132 -29.03 -13.84 2.48
N PRO A 133 -28.46 -15.06 2.53
CA PRO A 133 -27.03 -15.24 2.79
C PRO A 133 -26.14 -14.60 1.73
N GLU A 134 -26.62 -14.41 0.50
CA GLU A 134 -25.94 -13.70 -0.58
C GLU A 134 -25.71 -12.22 -0.23
N TYR A 135 -26.68 -11.55 0.41
CA TYR A 135 -26.50 -10.17 0.87
C TYR A 135 -25.40 -10.07 1.92
N ARG A 136 -25.41 -10.98 2.91
CA ARG A 136 -24.41 -11.00 3.99
C ARG A 136 -23.00 -11.36 3.54
N SER A 137 -22.86 -12.11 2.44
CA SER A 137 -21.56 -12.58 1.93
C SER A 137 -21.00 -11.77 0.77
N LEU A 138 -21.86 -11.13 -0.04
CA LEU A 138 -21.46 -10.35 -1.22
C LEU A 138 -21.66 -8.84 -1.05
N GLY A 139 -22.56 -8.40 -0.16
CA GLY A 139 -22.97 -7.01 -0.07
C GLY A 139 -23.81 -6.53 -1.26
N LEU A 140 -24.47 -5.39 -1.08
CA LEU A 140 -25.40 -4.81 -2.05
C LEU A 140 -24.73 -4.41 -3.37
N ALA A 141 -23.44 -4.03 -3.34
CA ALA A 141 -22.67 -3.66 -4.51
C ALA A 141 -22.54 -4.84 -5.50
N LEU A 142 -22.11 -6.02 -5.01
CA LEU A 142 -21.97 -7.21 -5.85
C LEU A 142 -23.31 -7.80 -6.28
N LEU A 143 -24.35 -7.73 -5.43
CA LEU A 143 -25.72 -8.09 -5.83
C LEU A 143 -26.21 -7.22 -6.99
N THR A 144 -25.98 -5.90 -6.92
CA THR A 144 -26.34 -4.95 -7.99
C THR A 144 -25.51 -5.19 -9.26
N MET A 145 -24.20 -5.44 -9.13
CA MET A 145 -23.29 -5.71 -10.25
C MET A 145 -23.57 -7.06 -10.96
N GLN A 146 -24.09 -8.04 -10.23
CA GLN A 146 -24.44 -9.37 -10.73
C GLN A 146 -25.95 -9.62 -10.70
N ALA A 147 -26.75 -8.57 -10.92
CA ALA A 147 -28.20 -8.58 -10.79
C ALA A 147 -28.92 -9.73 -11.51
N PRO A 148 -28.56 -10.22 -12.72
CA PRO A 148 -29.26 -11.37 -13.31
C PRO A 148 -29.00 -12.69 -12.57
N ARG A 149 -27.82 -12.82 -11.94
CA ARG A 149 -27.47 -14.04 -11.19
C ARG A 149 -28.14 -14.08 -9.82
N TYR A 150 -28.32 -12.91 -9.20
CA TYR A 150 -28.84 -12.80 -7.83
C TYR A 150 -30.14 -11.97 -7.76
N ARG A 151 -30.94 -11.98 -8.83
CA ARG A 151 -32.12 -11.10 -8.98
C ARG A 151 -33.09 -11.24 -7.81
N GLY A 152 -33.42 -12.47 -7.42
CA GLY A 152 -34.31 -12.74 -6.27
C GLY A 152 -33.78 -12.17 -4.95
N ALA A 153 -32.51 -12.39 -4.62
CA ALA A 153 -31.90 -11.85 -3.41
C ALA A 153 -31.81 -10.32 -3.42
N LEU A 154 -31.49 -9.72 -4.56
CA LEU A 154 -31.52 -8.26 -4.73
C LEU A 154 -32.95 -7.70 -4.63
N ASP A 155 -33.94 -8.43 -5.14
CA ASP A 155 -35.36 -8.05 -5.10
C ASP A 155 -35.95 -8.10 -3.68
N GLU A 156 -35.52 -9.07 -2.88
CA GLU A 156 -35.87 -9.20 -1.47
C GLU A 156 -35.29 -8.04 -0.65
N VAL A 157 -33.98 -7.80 -0.78
CA VAL A 157 -33.28 -6.71 -0.08
C VAL A 157 -33.85 -5.34 -0.45
N LEU A 158 -34.06 -5.06 -1.74
CA LEU A 158 -34.65 -3.78 -2.18
C LEU A 158 -36.08 -3.58 -1.65
N SER A 159 -36.88 -4.66 -1.55
CA SER A 159 -38.23 -4.59 -0.97
C SER A 159 -38.18 -4.33 0.53
N ALA A 160 -37.24 -4.96 1.25
CA ALA A 160 -37.01 -4.72 2.68
C ALA A 160 -36.58 -3.27 2.97
N ILE A 161 -35.71 -2.70 2.13
CA ILE A 161 -35.32 -1.28 2.24
C ILE A 161 -36.53 -0.34 2.08
N VAL A 162 -37.36 -0.56 1.04
CA VAL A 162 -38.59 0.24 0.82
C VAL A 162 -39.58 0.09 1.97
N ALA A 163 -39.76 -1.12 2.50
CA ALA A 163 -40.61 -1.36 3.67
C ALA A 163 -40.10 -0.60 4.90
N HIS A 164 -38.79 -0.65 5.18
CA HIS A 164 -38.19 0.08 6.30
C HIS A 164 -38.32 1.61 6.14
N MET A 165 -38.03 2.16 4.96
CA MET A 165 -38.18 3.59 4.69
C MET A 165 -39.63 4.06 4.91
N ASN A 166 -40.60 3.28 4.42
CA ASN A 166 -42.02 3.55 4.62
C ASN A 166 -42.42 3.53 6.11
N GLU A 167 -41.86 2.61 6.90
CA GLU A 167 -42.18 2.47 8.33
C GLU A 167 -41.54 3.57 9.19
N ALA A 168 -40.26 3.87 8.97
CA ALA A 168 -39.52 4.91 9.71
C ALA A 168 -40.19 6.30 9.61
N VAL A 169 -40.90 6.55 8.51
CA VAL A 169 -41.64 7.78 8.24
C VAL A 169 -43.06 7.77 8.84
N ARG A 170 -43.71 6.60 8.95
CA ARG A 170 -45.08 6.49 9.51
C ARG A 170 -45.13 6.64 11.02
N SER A 171 -44.03 6.40 11.73
CA SER A 171 -43.97 6.46 13.20
C SER A 171 -43.99 7.89 13.78
N ASP A 172 -44.33 8.90 12.98
CA ASP A 172 -44.45 10.34 13.27
C ASP A 172 -43.30 10.97 14.10
N THR A 173 -42.16 10.31 14.08
CA THR A 173 -40.95 10.60 14.85
C THR A 173 -39.89 11.17 13.91
N THR A 174 -40.23 12.28 13.24
CA THR A 174 -39.30 12.98 12.36
C THR A 174 -38.24 13.69 13.19
N ALA A 175 -36.97 13.29 13.05
CA ALA A 175 -35.88 13.92 13.78
C ALA A 175 -35.67 15.36 13.30
N PRO A 176 -35.55 16.34 14.21
CA PRO A 176 -35.41 17.73 13.80
C PRO A 176 -34.20 17.92 12.86
N PRO A 177 -34.32 18.78 11.85
CA PRO A 177 -33.17 19.16 11.05
C PRO A 177 -32.19 19.93 11.93
N LEU A 178 -30.90 19.65 11.77
CA LEU A 178 -29.87 20.49 12.38
C LEU A 178 -29.69 21.75 11.53
N ALA A 179 -29.79 22.90 12.18
CA ALA A 179 -29.36 24.16 11.57
C ALA A 179 -27.84 24.16 11.46
N ASP A 180 -27.34 24.86 10.43
CA ASP A 180 -25.94 24.90 9.98
C ASP A 180 -24.93 25.53 10.99
N ARG A 181 -25.35 25.74 12.25
CA ARG A 181 -24.68 26.54 13.27
C ARG A 181 -24.91 26.02 14.70
N SER A 182 -24.40 24.82 14.98
CA SER A 182 -24.11 24.35 16.35
C SER A 182 -22.62 24.05 16.43
N ALA A 183 -21.80 25.10 16.51
CA ALA A 183 -20.34 25.01 16.37
C ALA A 183 -19.63 24.48 17.64
N GLY A 184 -19.76 23.17 17.87
CA GLY A 184 -18.82 22.37 18.66
C GLY A 184 -18.49 21.09 17.88
N GLU A 185 -17.29 20.53 18.05
CA GLU A 185 -16.96 19.22 17.45
C GLU A 185 -17.94 18.19 18.06
N PRO A 186 -18.88 17.61 17.27
CA PRO A 186 -19.87 16.73 17.83
C PRO A 186 -19.16 15.48 18.36
N PRO A 187 -19.54 14.95 19.54
CA PRO A 187 -18.85 13.81 20.12
C PRO A 187 -18.84 12.65 19.12
N ARG A 188 -17.66 12.06 18.90
CA ARG A 188 -17.48 10.96 17.94
C ARG A 188 -18.34 9.77 18.36
N ALA A 189 -19.51 9.63 17.73
CA ALA A 189 -20.46 8.57 18.09
C ALA A 189 -19.82 7.18 18.03
N LEU A 190 -18.93 6.96 17.05
CA LEU A 190 -18.21 5.70 16.84
C LEU A 190 -16.99 5.49 17.77
N ALA A 191 -16.83 6.29 18.83
CA ALA A 191 -15.71 6.16 19.79
C ALA A 191 -16.09 5.45 21.11
N VAL A 192 -17.36 5.04 21.28
CA VAL A 192 -17.85 4.43 22.51
C VAL A 192 -17.29 3.01 22.72
N ASP A 193 -17.31 2.19 21.67
CA ASP A 193 -16.80 0.82 21.66
C ASP A 193 -15.27 0.74 21.43
N ASP A 194 -14.68 1.78 20.83
CA ASP A 194 -13.23 1.93 20.65
C ASP A 194 -12.46 1.72 21.96
N GLY A 195 -12.97 2.18 23.11
CA GLY A 195 -12.26 2.09 24.40
C GLY A 195 -12.02 0.66 24.88
N VAL A 196 -13.04 -0.19 24.83
CA VAL A 196 -12.95 -1.60 25.26
C VAL A 196 -12.03 -2.38 24.33
N PHE A 197 -12.21 -2.22 23.01
CA PHE A 197 -11.38 -2.88 22.02
C PHE A 197 -9.92 -2.38 22.08
N THR A 198 -9.67 -1.10 22.35
CA THR A 198 -8.33 -0.52 22.47
C THR A 198 -7.51 -1.18 23.58
N GLU A 199 -8.08 -1.37 24.78
CA GLU A 199 -7.36 -2.05 25.86
C GLU A 199 -7.25 -3.57 25.63
N GLU A 200 -8.15 -4.18 24.86
CA GLU A 200 -7.99 -5.57 24.40
C GLU A 200 -6.84 -5.71 23.39
N PHE A 201 -6.78 -4.83 22.38
CA PHE A 201 -5.71 -4.79 21.39
C PHE A 201 -4.34 -4.53 22.04
N ARG A 202 -4.27 -3.57 22.98
CA ARG A 202 -3.05 -3.29 23.76
C ARG A 202 -2.57 -4.52 24.54
N LYS A 203 -3.47 -5.32 25.14
CA LYS A 203 -3.12 -6.59 25.80
C LYS A 203 -2.56 -7.64 24.83
N HIS A 204 -3.00 -7.67 23.57
CA HIS A 204 -2.44 -8.56 22.55
C HIS A 204 -1.05 -8.12 22.07
N LEU A 205 -0.73 -6.83 22.11
CA LEU A 205 0.61 -6.31 21.78
C LEU A 205 1.63 -6.46 22.94
N ALA A 206 1.18 -6.32 24.19
CA ALA A 206 2.01 -6.39 25.39
C ALA A 206 2.95 -7.61 25.50
N PRO A 207 2.58 -8.87 25.16
CA PRO A 207 3.48 -10.02 25.26
C PRO A 207 4.66 -10.02 24.28
N ALA A 208 4.71 -9.10 23.31
CA ALA A 208 5.69 -9.16 22.22
C ALA A 208 7.06 -8.50 22.52
N VAL A 209 7.19 -7.65 23.56
CA VAL A 209 8.40 -6.83 23.76
C VAL A 209 8.81 -6.62 25.22
N PRO A 210 9.82 -7.37 25.69
CA PRO A 210 10.78 -6.90 26.68
C PRO A 210 12.13 -6.63 26.00
N ALA A 211 12.27 -5.46 25.37
CA ALA A 211 13.57 -5.01 24.86
C ALA A 211 14.45 -4.56 26.05
N PRO A 212 15.71 -5.02 26.16
CA PRO A 212 16.60 -4.53 27.21
C PRO A 212 16.82 -3.02 27.03
N ARG A 213 16.65 -2.25 28.13
CA ARG A 213 16.82 -0.79 28.15
C ARG A 213 18.31 -0.43 28.08
N ILE A 214 18.87 -0.52 26.88
CA ILE A 214 20.25 -0.13 26.58
C ILE A 214 20.25 1.38 26.26
N PRO A 215 21.02 2.23 26.97
CA PRO A 215 21.10 3.66 26.68
C PRO A 215 21.54 3.92 25.24
N ARG A 216 20.83 4.83 24.56
CA ARG A 216 21.07 5.20 23.16
C ARG A 216 21.19 6.70 23.00
N THR A 217 22.09 7.10 22.09
CA THR A 217 22.23 8.47 21.63
C THR A 217 21.88 8.57 20.15
N LEU A 218 21.21 9.67 19.83
CA LEU A 218 20.79 10.08 18.50
C LEU A 218 21.53 11.36 18.10
N VAL A 219 21.58 11.64 16.81
CA VAL A 219 21.93 12.97 16.29
C VAL A 219 20.85 13.38 15.30
N ALA A 220 20.21 14.52 15.52
CA ALA A 220 19.34 15.14 14.52
C ALA A 220 20.21 15.93 13.54
N ASP A 221 19.87 15.94 12.25
CA ASP A 221 20.70 16.59 11.21
C ASP A 221 20.49 18.12 11.10
N ASP A 222 20.02 18.75 12.18
CA ASP A 222 19.64 20.16 12.34
C ASP A 222 20.81 21.18 12.22
N GLY A 223 21.96 20.79 11.66
CA GLY A 223 23.17 21.62 11.54
C GLY A 223 23.97 21.79 12.85
N ALA A 224 23.35 21.57 14.02
CA ALA A 224 24.05 21.45 15.29
C ALA A 224 24.37 19.97 15.58
N ASP A 225 25.61 19.66 15.93
CA ASP A 225 26.09 18.30 16.25
C ASP A 225 25.62 17.78 17.64
N GLY A 226 24.44 18.26 18.07
CA GLY A 226 23.83 17.97 19.36
C GLY A 226 23.44 16.50 19.48
N THR A 227 24.08 15.78 20.41
CA THR A 227 23.68 14.42 20.76
C THR A 227 22.48 14.43 21.70
N VAL A 228 21.42 13.71 21.34
CA VAL A 228 20.18 13.66 22.11
C VAL A 228 19.95 12.23 22.63
N PRO A 229 19.54 12.01 23.89
CA PRO A 229 19.11 10.69 24.36
C PRO A 229 17.93 10.16 23.53
N ALA A 230 17.91 8.86 23.20
CA ALA A 230 16.84 8.32 22.34
C ALA A 230 15.44 8.35 22.98
N GLU A 231 15.37 8.51 24.29
CA GLU A 231 14.12 8.74 25.03
C GLU A 231 13.39 10.01 24.56
N LEU A 232 14.13 11.03 24.10
CA LEU A 232 13.58 12.28 23.58
C LEU A 232 13.29 12.24 22.06
N LEU A 233 13.40 11.08 21.41
CA LEU A 233 13.02 10.92 19.98
C LEU A 233 11.64 11.56 19.65
N PRO A 234 10.59 11.43 20.47
CA PRO A 234 9.29 12.04 20.17
C PRO A 234 9.29 13.57 20.14
N GLU A 235 10.23 14.21 20.83
CA GLU A 235 10.37 15.67 20.91
C GLU A 235 11.02 16.26 19.65
N LEU A 236 11.75 15.43 18.88
CA LEU A 236 12.39 15.83 17.61
C LEU A 236 11.39 16.04 16.47
N GLY A 237 10.13 15.57 16.60
CA GLY A 237 9.07 15.78 15.61
C GLY A 237 8.16 14.58 15.40
N ARG A 238 7.11 14.75 14.58
CA ARG A 238 6.06 13.73 14.32
C ARG A 238 6.31 12.85 13.08
N ARG A 239 7.32 13.17 12.28
CA ARG A 239 7.64 12.52 11.00
C ARG A 239 9.16 12.35 10.96
N LEU A 240 9.64 11.16 11.31
CA LEU A 240 11.06 10.91 11.52
C LEU A 240 11.58 9.79 10.62
N LEU A 241 12.71 10.02 9.97
CA LEU A 241 13.53 8.96 9.37
C LEU A 241 14.59 8.57 10.40
N LEU A 242 14.46 7.39 10.99
CA LEU A 242 15.43 6.81 11.91
C LEU A 242 16.49 6.06 11.11
N VAL A 243 17.58 6.75 10.79
CA VAL A 243 18.60 6.30 9.84
C VAL A 243 19.80 5.68 10.55
N GLY A 244 20.29 4.57 10.02
CA GLY A 244 21.50 3.91 10.54
C GLY A 244 21.90 2.66 9.75
N PRO A 245 23.10 2.13 9.99
CA PRO A 245 23.54 0.89 9.35
C PRO A 245 22.75 -0.32 9.85
N LEU A 246 22.58 -1.32 8.99
CA LEU A 246 21.96 -2.58 9.40
C LEU A 246 22.72 -3.20 10.58
N GLY A 247 21.96 -3.55 11.62
CA GLY A 247 22.50 -4.02 12.90
C GLY A 247 22.76 -2.92 13.93
N ALA A 248 22.48 -1.64 13.60
CA ALA A 248 22.47 -0.52 14.55
C ALA A 248 21.36 -0.64 15.60
N GLY A 249 20.36 -1.51 15.41
CA GLY A 249 19.31 -1.81 16.37
C GLY A 249 18.01 -1.01 16.21
N HIS A 250 17.66 -0.63 14.98
CA HIS A 250 16.37 0.01 14.63
C HIS A 250 15.16 -0.70 15.24
N SER A 251 15.02 -2.00 14.98
CA SER A 251 13.91 -2.82 15.48
C SER A 251 13.79 -2.79 17.00
N THR A 252 14.92 -2.74 17.71
CA THR A 252 14.96 -2.64 19.18
C THR A 252 14.49 -1.26 19.65
N GLU A 253 14.82 -0.20 18.91
CA GLU A 253 14.39 1.17 19.22
C GLU A 253 12.90 1.38 18.96
N LEU A 254 12.38 0.88 17.84
CA LEU A 254 10.94 0.89 17.55
C LEU A 254 10.15 0.04 18.57
N ALA A 255 10.70 -1.11 18.97
CA ALA A 255 10.13 -1.93 20.03
C ALA A 255 10.15 -1.23 21.40
N ARG A 256 11.20 -0.47 21.72
CA ARG A 256 11.28 0.37 22.94
C ARG A 256 10.15 1.41 22.98
N LEU A 257 9.92 2.12 21.88
CA LEU A 257 8.82 3.10 21.74
C LEU A 257 7.45 2.42 21.89
N ALA A 258 7.26 1.26 21.27
CA ALA A 258 6.02 0.49 21.41
C ALA A 258 5.78 0.06 22.86
N GLY A 259 6.81 -0.44 23.55
CA GLY A 259 6.76 -0.74 24.99
C GLY A 259 6.35 0.48 25.82
N GLN A 260 6.97 1.64 25.61
CA GLN A 260 6.60 2.88 26.32
C GLN A 260 5.14 3.31 26.07
N ALA A 261 4.61 3.12 24.87
CA ALA A 261 3.21 3.42 24.57
C ALA A 261 2.23 2.43 25.23
N LEU A 262 2.62 1.17 25.36
CA LEU A 262 1.83 0.13 26.04
C LEU A 262 1.87 0.31 27.57
N ASP A 263 3.04 0.59 28.15
CA ASP A 263 3.24 0.84 29.58
C ASP A 263 2.51 2.12 30.08
N ALA A 264 2.21 3.06 29.19
CA ALA A 264 1.58 4.34 29.54
C ALA A 264 0.15 4.20 30.09
N LEU A 265 0.00 4.55 31.37
CA LEU A 265 -1.28 4.67 32.07
C LEU A 265 -2.15 5.82 31.51
N PRO A 266 -3.49 5.68 31.53
CA PRO A 266 -4.40 6.79 31.28
C PRO A 266 -4.13 7.96 32.24
N HIS A 267 -4.22 9.19 31.73
CA HIS A 267 -4.10 10.43 32.53
C HIS A 267 -2.82 10.53 33.40
N THR A 268 -1.67 10.14 32.86
CA THR A 268 -0.37 10.27 33.55
C THR A 268 -0.04 11.76 33.81
N PRO A 269 0.29 12.17 35.05
CA PRO A 269 0.64 13.56 35.37
C PRO A 269 1.90 14.04 34.63
N ALA A 270 1.98 15.34 34.35
CA ALA A 270 3.17 15.96 33.77
C ALA A 270 4.40 15.71 34.68
N GLY A 271 5.46 15.13 34.13
CA GLY A 271 6.68 14.73 34.86
C GLY A 271 6.87 13.22 35.02
N SER A 272 5.86 12.40 34.67
CA SER A 272 5.98 10.93 34.59
C SER A 272 6.35 10.47 33.17
N ALA A 273 6.74 9.19 33.01
CA ALA A 273 7.18 8.62 31.73
C ALA A 273 6.05 8.68 30.68
N ARG A 274 6.09 9.73 29.84
CA ARG A 274 5.02 10.07 28.90
C ARG A 274 5.01 9.11 27.72
N ALA A 275 3.81 8.74 27.27
CA ALA A 275 3.62 7.97 26.04
C ALA A 275 4.28 8.70 24.84
N PRO A 276 4.99 8.02 23.93
CA PRO A 276 5.57 8.65 22.74
C PRO A 276 4.53 9.45 21.94
N TRP A 277 4.79 10.75 21.73
CA TRP A 277 3.85 11.71 21.13
C TRP A 277 2.47 11.84 21.81
N GLY A 278 2.29 11.28 23.01
CA GLY A 278 0.98 11.12 23.66
C GLY A 278 0.16 9.93 23.14
N CYS A 279 0.70 9.12 22.23
CA CYS A 279 0.01 7.99 21.62
C CYS A 279 0.13 6.71 22.47
N ARG A 280 -1.00 6.08 22.79
CA ARG A 280 -1.06 4.82 23.57
C ARG A 280 -1.17 3.57 22.68
N ILE A 281 -1.21 3.72 21.36
CA ILE A 281 -1.42 2.63 20.40
C ILE A 281 -0.26 2.61 19.37
N PRO A 282 0.66 1.63 19.47
CA PRO A 282 1.76 1.50 18.51
C PRO A 282 1.40 0.56 17.35
N PHE A 283 1.36 1.07 16.12
CA PHE A 283 1.31 0.24 14.90
C PHE A 283 2.73 -0.01 14.37
N VAL A 284 3.37 -1.09 14.82
CA VAL A 284 4.74 -1.47 14.41
C VAL A 284 4.70 -2.42 13.21
N LEU A 285 4.90 -1.88 12.02
CA LEU A 285 4.80 -2.59 10.74
C LEU A 285 6.18 -3.02 10.23
N SER A 286 6.31 -4.25 9.75
CA SER A 286 7.50 -4.73 9.03
C SER A 286 7.17 -4.88 7.55
N ALA A 287 7.90 -4.17 6.69
CA ALA A 287 7.76 -4.27 5.23
C ALA A 287 8.42 -5.55 4.64
N ARG A 288 8.93 -6.45 5.48
CA ARG A 288 9.68 -7.67 5.09
C ARG A 288 8.91 -8.61 4.15
N SER A 289 7.58 -8.59 4.18
CA SER A 289 6.68 -9.32 3.26
C SER A 289 6.72 -8.81 1.82
N GLY A 290 7.25 -7.60 1.60
CA GLY A 290 7.21 -6.90 0.31
C GLY A 290 5.93 -6.07 0.10
N ALA A 291 5.06 -5.96 1.10
CA ALA A 291 3.88 -5.09 1.12
C ALA A 291 3.61 -4.63 2.56
N LEU A 292 3.11 -3.41 2.75
CA LEU A 292 2.50 -3.02 4.02
C LEU A 292 1.01 -3.45 4.01
N PRO A 293 0.44 -3.84 5.16
CA PRO A 293 -1.00 -4.06 5.26
C PRO A 293 -1.74 -2.74 5.00
N ASP A 294 -2.87 -2.83 4.30
CA ASP A 294 -3.83 -1.73 4.21
C ASP A 294 -4.44 -1.42 5.59
N LEU A 295 -5.14 -0.30 5.70
CA LEU A 295 -5.65 0.24 6.97
C LEU A 295 -6.54 -0.76 7.74
N ASP A 296 -7.48 -1.40 7.03
CA ASP A 296 -8.35 -2.47 7.57
C ASP A 296 -7.63 -3.82 7.76
N GLY A 297 -6.36 -3.92 7.37
CA GLY A 297 -5.48 -5.07 7.58
C GLY A 297 -4.50 -4.92 8.75
N LEU A 298 -4.42 -3.74 9.39
CA LEU A 298 -3.45 -3.47 10.47
C LEU A 298 -3.68 -4.37 11.69
N VAL A 299 -4.92 -4.46 12.18
CA VAL A 299 -5.26 -5.29 13.34
C VAL A 299 -5.09 -6.78 13.03
N PRO A 300 -5.61 -7.34 11.91
CA PRO A 300 -5.31 -8.72 11.50
C PRO A 300 -3.81 -9.06 11.44
N ALA A 301 -2.97 -8.12 10.99
CA ALA A 301 -1.52 -8.33 10.89
C ALA A 301 -0.79 -8.31 12.23
N LEU A 302 -1.25 -7.52 13.21
CA LEU A 302 -0.56 -7.27 14.47
C LEU A 302 -1.15 -8.02 15.67
N ALA A 303 -2.47 -8.20 15.70
CA ALA A 303 -3.22 -8.85 16.77
C ALA A 303 -4.31 -9.77 16.20
N PRO A 304 -3.96 -10.87 15.50
CA PRO A 304 -4.92 -11.75 14.85
C PRO A 304 -5.96 -12.37 15.80
N GLY A 305 -5.66 -12.49 17.10
CA GLY A 305 -6.63 -12.93 18.13
C GLY A 305 -7.66 -11.86 18.56
N ALA A 306 -7.36 -10.59 18.31
CA ALA A 306 -8.27 -9.46 18.53
C ALA A 306 -9.11 -9.16 17.27
N ALA A 307 -8.57 -9.41 16.07
CA ALA A 307 -9.18 -9.04 14.80
C ALA A 307 -10.68 -9.39 14.61
N PRO A 308 -11.21 -10.56 15.04
CA PRO A 308 -12.65 -10.85 14.95
C PRO A 308 -13.56 -9.94 15.79
N ARG A 309 -12.98 -9.16 16.71
CA ARG A 309 -13.67 -8.20 17.59
C ARG A 309 -13.38 -6.74 17.22
N GLU A 310 -12.57 -6.49 16.18
CA GLU A 310 -12.28 -5.15 15.69
C GLU A 310 -13.57 -4.46 15.23
N PRO A 311 -13.89 -3.25 15.75
CA PRO A 311 -14.92 -2.39 15.17
C PRO A 311 -14.45 -1.81 13.84
N ALA A 312 -15.28 -1.83 12.80
CA ALA A 312 -14.91 -1.36 11.46
C ALA A 312 -14.35 0.08 11.48
N GLY A 313 -13.21 0.30 10.83
CA GLY A 313 -12.49 1.58 10.81
C GLY A 313 -11.83 1.99 12.13
N TRP A 314 -11.75 1.13 13.16
CA TRP A 314 -11.11 1.44 14.44
C TRP A 314 -9.69 1.99 14.24
N ALA A 315 -8.83 1.30 13.47
CA ALA A 315 -7.46 1.74 13.24
C ALA A 315 -7.40 3.14 12.57
N ALA A 316 -8.33 3.42 11.65
CA ALA A 316 -8.46 4.73 11.02
C ALA A 316 -8.84 5.82 12.02
N ARG A 317 -9.79 5.56 12.93
CA ARG A 317 -10.17 6.48 14.02
C ARG A 317 -8.99 6.80 14.93
N GLN A 318 -8.22 5.79 15.34
CA GLN A 318 -7.06 5.99 16.22
C GLN A 318 -5.94 6.81 15.56
N LEU A 319 -5.72 6.62 14.25
CA LEU A 319 -4.78 7.42 13.45
C LEU A 319 -5.30 8.85 13.21
N ARG A 320 -6.60 9.03 12.89
CA ARG A 320 -7.24 10.36 12.76
C ARG A 320 -7.22 11.14 14.08
N ALA A 321 -7.39 10.47 15.23
CA ALA A 321 -7.33 11.06 16.56
C ALA A 321 -5.91 11.46 17.02
N GLY A 322 -4.86 10.96 16.35
CA GLY A 322 -3.49 11.07 16.86
C GLY A 322 -3.25 10.28 18.15
N HIS A 323 -4.11 9.29 18.47
CA HIS A 323 -3.94 8.38 19.60
C HIS A 323 -3.02 7.19 19.28
N ALA A 324 -2.81 6.94 17.99
CA ALA A 324 -1.87 5.95 17.47
C ALA A 324 -0.72 6.58 16.67
N PHE A 325 0.43 5.90 16.67
CA PHE A 325 1.57 6.20 15.79
C PHE A 325 1.96 4.98 14.95
N VAL A 326 2.57 5.23 13.79
CA VAL A 326 3.03 4.20 12.85
C VAL A 326 4.56 4.10 12.91
N ALA A 327 5.08 2.97 13.36
CA ALA A 327 6.49 2.64 13.26
C ALA A 327 6.71 1.66 12.10
N VAL A 328 7.58 1.99 11.14
CA VAL A 328 7.86 1.11 9.98
C VAL A 328 9.30 0.63 10.04
N ASP A 329 9.50 -0.68 9.93
CA ASP A 329 10.80 -1.34 9.85
C ASP A 329 10.93 -2.19 8.56
N ASP A 330 12.15 -2.66 8.28
CA ASP A 330 12.48 -3.55 7.16
C ASP A 330 12.18 -3.03 5.75
N LEU A 331 12.01 -1.71 5.53
CA LEU A 331 11.88 -1.15 4.16
C LEU A 331 13.08 -1.52 3.28
N ASP A 332 14.29 -1.54 3.84
CA ASP A 332 15.52 -1.94 3.15
C ASP A 332 15.51 -3.42 2.71
N ALA A 333 14.66 -4.26 3.33
CA ALA A 333 14.47 -5.66 2.97
C ALA A 333 13.39 -5.89 1.90
N VAL A 334 12.69 -4.83 1.45
CA VAL A 334 11.71 -4.91 0.36
C VAL A 334 12.41 -5.18 -0.98
N PRO A 335 11.97 -6.17 -1.79
CA PRO A 335 12.50 -6.40 -3.14
C PRO A 335 12.32 -5.17 -4.03
N SER A 336 13.32 -4.83 -4.86
CA SER A 336 13.35 -3.58 -5.63
C SER A 336 12.07 -3.28 -6.42
N ARG A 337 11.48 -4.29 -7.07
CA ARG A 337 10.21 -4.19 -7.81
C ARG A 337 9.00 -3.74 -6.97
N ASN A 338 9.01 -3.95 -5.66
CA ASN A 338 7.92 -3.59 -4.75
C ASN A 338 8.18 -2.26 -4.01
N ARG A 339 9.41 -1.73 -4.01
CA ARG A 339 9.79 -0.56 -3.19
C ARG A 339 8.92 0.66 -3.46
N THR A 340 8.70 0.99 -4.74
CA THR A 340 7.85 2.13 -5.14
C THR A 340 6.43 1.99 -4.62
N ALA A 341 5.81 0.81 -4.77
CA ALA A 341 4.45 0.55 -4.31
C ALA A 341 4.32 0.63 -2.78
N VAL A 342 5.31 0.11 -2.04
CA VAL A 342 5.36 0.20 -0.56
C VAL A 342 5.48 1.66 -0.10
N TRP A 343 6.39 2.44 -0.69
CA TRP A 343 6.52 3.87 -0.39
C TRP A 343 5.27 4.67 -0.77
N GLU A 344 4.64 4.37 -1.90
CA GLU A 344 3.41 5.06 -2.33
C GLU A 344 2.19 4.72 -1.45
N SER A 345 2.11 3.49 -0.93
CA SER A 345 1.11 3.12 0.07
C SER A 345 1.37 3.86 1.41
N LEU A 346 2.60 3.84 1.91
CA LEU A 346 2.96 4.54 3.15
C LEU A 346 2.73 6.06 3.07
N LEU A 347 3.20 6.70 1.99
CA LEU A 347 2.99 8.14 1.77
C LEU A 347 1.51 8.48 1.54
N ARG A 348 0.67 7.55 1.07
CA ARG A 348 -0.79 7.73 1.02
C ARG A 348 -1.38 7.69 2.42
N LEU A 349 -1.09 6.65 3.20
CA LEU A 349 -1.55 6.50 4.59
C LEU A 349 -1.23 7.75 5.43
N LEU A 350 0.00 8.26 5.36
CA LEU A 350 0.45 9.40 6.16
C LEU A 350 -0.13 10.76 5.72
N ARG A 351 -0.61 10.86 4.47
CA ARG A 351 -1.39 12.02 3.97
C ARG A 351 -2.86 11.94 4.38
N THR A 352 -3.44 10.73 4.41
CA THR A 352 -4.81 10.51 4.93
C THR A 352 -4.88 10.73 6.44
N HIS A 353 -3.81 10.43 7.17
CA HIS A 353 -3.72 10.59 8.63
C HIS A 353 -2.58 11.54 9.06
N PRO A 354 -2.71 12.86 8.83
CA PRO A 354 -1.67 13.83 9.17
C PRO A 354 -1.39 13.90 10.69
N GLN A 355 -2.39 13.57 11.52
CA GLN A 355 -2.24 13.56 12.98
C GLN A 355 -1.54 12.32 13.54
N ALA A 356 -1.51 11.19 12.83
CA ALA A 356 -0.77 10.02 13.30
C ALA A 356 0.75 10.28 13.19
N PRO A 357 1.55 10.26 14.26
CA PRO A 357 3.00 10.34 14.16
C PRO A 357 3.57 9.13 13.42
N CYS A 358 4.72 9.27 12.77
CA CYS A 358 5.38 8.18 12.07
C CYS A 358 6.91 8.22 12.24
N VAL A 359 7.49 7.05 12.52
CA VAL A 359 8.93 6.82 12.51
C VAL A 359 9.24 5.68 11.54
N ILE A 360 10.15 5.94 10.61
CA ILE A 360 10.57 4.98 9.59
C ILE A 360 12.03 4.61 9.83
N ALA A 361 12.28 3.34 10.15
CA ALA A 361 13.62 2.79 10.24
C ALA A 361 14.17 2.40 8.86
N THR A 362 15.38 2.84 8.53
CA THR A 362 16.00 2.57 7.22
C THR A 362 17.53 2.76 7.25
N ASN A 363 18.20 2.14 6.29
CA ASN A 363 19.60 2.41 5.95
C ASN A 363 19.78 3.65 5.06
N GLY A 364 18.70 4.31 4.63
CA GLY A 364 18.74 5.52 3.80
C GLY A 364 19.01 5.30 2.31
N ALA A 365 19.48 4.12 1.90
CA ALA A 365 19.86 3.84 0.51
C ALA A 365 18.65 3.47 -0.39
N THR A 366 17.50 3.23 0.22
CA THR A 366 16.23 2.88 -0.45
C THR A 366 15.17 3.97 -0.32
N VAL A 367 15.56 5.11 0.26
CA VAL A 367 14.70 6.24 0.59
C VAL A 367 14.53 7.16 -0.63
N PRO A 368 13.28 7.50 -1.03
CA PRO A 368 13.02 8.46 -2.08
C PRO A 368 13.18 9.88 -1.52
N TRP A 369 14.44 10.29 -1.31
CA TRP A 369 14.81 11.59 -0.71
C TRP A 369 14.18 12.79 -1.45
N ASP A 370 13.99 12.66 -2.77
CA ASP A 370 13.31 13.63 -3.64
C ASP A 370 11.82 13.83 -3.29
N ARG A 371 11.15 12.80 -2.75
CA ARG A 371 9.70 12.80 -2.46
C ARG A 371 9.35 13.14 -1.01
N LEU A 372 10.28 12.99 -0.08
CA LEU A 372 10.02 13.14 1.36
C LEU A 372 10.04 14.59 1.85
N GLY A 373 10.64 15.49 1.07
CA GLY A 373 10.65 16.93 1.33
C GLY A 373 11.20 17.31 2.70
N SER A 374 10.74 18.44 3.24
CA SER A 374 11.03 18.88 4.61
C SER A 374 10.05 18.32 5.66
N GLU A 375 9.06 17.51 5.26
CA GLU A 375 8.09 16.92 6.19
C GLU A 375 8.75 15.92 7.14
N PHE A 376 9.78 15.22 6.66
CA PHE A 376 10.51 14.22 7.44
C PHE A 376 11.83 14.77 7.98
N ARG A 377 12.01 14.71 9.30
CA ARG A 377 13.30 14.99 9.93
C ARG A 377 14.15 13.73 9.98
N THR A 378 15.39 13.83 9.51
CA THR A 378 16.37 12.75 9.62
C THR A 378 17.01 12.73 11.01
N VAL A 379 16.97 11.56 11.66
CA VAL A 379 17.55 11.32 12.97
C VAL A 379 18.42 10.07 12.89
N ARG A 380 19.71 10.22 13.20
CA ARG A 380 20.70 9.16 13.07
C ARG A 380 20.94 8.43 14.39
N LEU A 381 20.88 7.11 14.37
CA LEU A 381 21.34 6.29 15.50
C LEU A 381 22.86 6.25 15.54
N ARG A 382 23.46 6.69 16.65
CA ARG A 382 24.90 6.52 16.87
C ARG A 382 25.23 5.05 17.17
N ALA A 383 26.50 4.71 16.93
CA ALA A 383 27.11 3.56 17.60
C ALA A 383 26.91 3.66 19.13
N LEU A 384 26.73 2.52 19.78
CA LEU A 384 26.70 2.42 21.23
C LEU A 384 28.01 2.97 21.80
N ALA A 385 27.90 3.88 22.76
CA ALA A 385 29.03 4.24 23.62
C ALA A 385 29.52 2.99 24.39
N PRO A 386 30.77 2.95 24.87
CA PRO A 386 31.33 1.79 25.58
C PRO A 386 30.46 1.30 26.76
N ALA A 387 29.82 2.22 27.50
CA ALA A 387 28.87 1.88 28.56
C ALA A 387 27.63 1.11 28.04
N GLY A 388 27.11 1.46 26.87
CA GLY A 388 25.99 0.76 26.22
C GLY A 388 26.40 -0.61 25.65
N VAL A 389 27.63 -0.74 25.14
CA VAL A 389 28.20 -2.05 24.74
C VAL A 389 28.35 -2.95 25.97
N ARG A 390 28.90 -2.43 27.08
CA ARG A 390 29.03 -3.15 28.35
C ARG A 390 27.67 -3.62 28.89
N ALA A 391 26.67 -2.74 28.94
CA ALA A 391 25.31 -3.10 29.35
C ALA A 391 24.67 -4.20 28.47
N LEU A 392 24.91 -4.18 27.16
CA LEU A 392 24.48 -5.25 26.25
C LEU A 392 25.21 -6.57 26.53
N LEU A 393 26.53 -6.55 26.76
CA LEU A 393 27.30 -7.76 27.08
C LEU A 393 26.91 -8.34 28.45
N ASP A 394 26.66 -7.50 29.45
CA ASP A 394 26.18 -7.94 30.77
C ASP A 394 24.78 -8.56 30.69
N SER A 395 23.88 -7.99 29.87
CA SER A 395 22.56 -8.56 29.58
C SER A 395 22.67 -9.94 28.89
N LEU A 396 23.56 -10.09 27.92
CA LEU A 396 23.81 -11.37 27.25
C LEU A 396 24.51 -12.41 28.16
N GLY A 397 25.35 -11.97 29.09
CA GLY A 397 26.09 -12.80 30.04
C GLY A 397 25.34 -13.13 31.34
N ALA A 398 24.11 -12.62 31.52
CA ALA A 398 23.33 -12.77 32.75
C ALA A 398 23.08 -14.25 33.15
N GLY A 399 22.99 -15.15 32.17
CA GLY A 399 22.77 -16.60 32.33
C GLY A 399 23.99 -17.43 32.78
N GLY A 400 24.96 -16.83 33.49
CA GLY A 400 26.11 -17.54 34.07
C GLY A 400 27.47 -17.27 33.40
N GLU A 401 27.50 -16.59 32.26
CA GLU A 401 28.71 -16.40 31.42
C GLU A 401 29.47 -15.09 31.75
N ARG A 402 29.24 -14.51 32.94
CA ARG A 402 29.77 -13.19 33.36
C ARG A 402 31.29 -13.05 33.28
N ARG A 403 32.05 -14.14 33.46
CA ARG A 403 33.53 -14.12 33.33
C ARG A 403 33.95 -13.82 31.89
N THR A 404 33.32 -14.47 30.91
CA THR A 404 33.54 -14.23 29.48
C THR A 404 33.14 -12.81 29.10
N ALA A 405 32.03 -12.30 29.64
CA ALA A 405 31.56 -10.93 29.37
C ALA A 405 32.57 -9.87 29.86
N ARG A 406 33.11 -10.05 31.07
CA ARG A 406 34.17 -9.18 31.63
C ARG A 406 35.47 -9.26 30.84
N ALA A 407 35.90 -10.46 30.45
CA ALA A 407 37.12 -10.65 29.65
C ALA A 407 37.01 -9.99 28.26
N LEU A 408 35.86 -10.13 27.60
CA LEU A 408 35.58 -9.45 26.34
C LEU A 408 35.50 -7.92 26.52
N THR A 409 34.86 -7.45 27.60
CA THR A 409 34.77 -6.02 27.92
C THR A 409 36.16 -5.40 28.06
N ARG A 410 37.06 -6.00 28.87
CA ARG A 410 38.43 -5.49 29.03
C ARG A 410 39.16 -5.38 27.68
N ARG A 411 39.01 -6.39 26.82
CA ARG A 411 39.60 -6.38 25.48
C ARG A 411 39.02 -5.31 24.55
N LEU A 412 37.74 -4.96 24.69
CA LEU A 412 37.09 -3.86 23.96
C LEU A 412 37.53 -2.48 24.48
N ASP A 413 37.93 -2.39 25.75
CA ASP A 413 38.55 -1.21 26.34
C ASP A 413 40.05 -1.09 25.92
N GLU A 414 40.72 -2.21 25.60
CA GLU A 414 42.12 -2.28 25.13
C GLU A 414 42.32 -2.10 23.60
N ASP A 415 41.36 -2.49 22.74
CA ASP A 415 41.49 -2.51 21.27
C ASP A 415 40.48 -1.54 20.60
N PRO A 416 40.92 -0.37 20.08
CA PRO A 416 40.03 0.66 19.55
C PRO A 416 39.29 0.21 18.28
N VAL A 417 39.91 -0.64 17.45
CA VAL A 417 39.27 -1.15 16.23
C VAL A 417 38.15 -2.13 16.60
N LEU A 418 38.40 -3.03 17.54
CA LEU A 418 37.39 -3.97 18.02
C LEU A 418 36.26 -3.23 18.75
N SER A 419 36.58 -2.17 19.49
CA SER A 419 35.60 -1.27 20.14
C SER A 419 34.67 -0.60 19.13
N GLY A 420 35.23 0.05 18.10
CA GLY A 420 34.45 0.70 17.02
C GLY A 420 33.54 -0.28 16.27
N VAL A 421 34.05 -1.49 15.95
CA VAL A 421 33.22 -2.55 15.34
C VAL A 421 32.10 -3.02 16.29
N ALA A 422 32.37 -3.15 17.59
CA ALA A 422 31.39 -3.57 18.60
C ALA A 422 30.31 -2.51 18.91
N GLY A 423 30.53 -1.25 18.55
CA GLY A 423 29.54 -0.17 18.72
C GLY A 423 28.18 -0.44 18.04
N ARG A 424 28.09 -1.36 17.06
CA ARG A 424 26.79 -1.86 16.57
C ARG A 424 26.28 -3.02 17.44
N PRO A 425 25.04 -2.97 17.98
CA PRO A 425 24.49 -4.05 18.81
C PRO A 425 24.57 -5.45 18.19
N ALA A 426 24.29 -5.58 16.88
CA ALA A 426 24.38 -6.86 16.19
C ALA A 426 25.84 -7.38 16.12
N ALA A 427 26.81 -6.47 16.00
CA ALA A 427 28.23 -6.79 15.98
C ALA A 427 28.73 -7.21 17.36
N ALA A 428 28.40 -6.47 18.43
CA ALA A 428 28.68 -6.89 19.81
C ALA A 428 28.10 -8.28 20.11
N ALA A 429 26.85 -8.55 19.72
CA ALA A 429 26.22 -9.86 19.89
C ALA A 429 26.85 -10.97 19.02
N ALA A 430 27.50 -10.64 17.90
CA ALA A 430 28.26 -11.60 17.09
C ALA A 430 29.65 -11.87 17.66
N ILE A 431 30.35 -10.82 18.13
CA ILE A 431 31.63 -10.90 18.84
C ILE A 431 31.47 -11.73 20.13
N TRP A 432 30.41 -11.48 20.90
CA TRP A 432 30.02 -12.29 22.06
C TRP A 432 29.90 -13.79 21.72
N ARG A 433 29.10 -14.12 20.70
CA ARG A 433 28.91 -15.50 20.25
C ARG A 433 30.20 -16.14 19.75
N ALA A 434 31.05 -15.39 19.06
CA ALA A 434 32.36 -15.87 18.61
C ALA A 434 33.31 -16.12 19.79
N SER A 435 33.29 -15.25 20.81
CA SER A 435 34.07 -15.42 22.04
C SER A 435 33.63 -16.63 22.86
N ARG A 436 32.32 -16.92 22.91
CA ARG A 436 31.79 -18.10 23.59
C ARG A 436 32.03 -19.40 22.82
N ALA A 437 31.95 -19.36 21.49
CA ALA A 437 32.15 -20.53 20.65
C ALA A 437 33.64 -20.89 20.43
N HIS A 438 34.57 -20.15 21.03
CA HIS A 438 35.99 -20.43 20.92
C HIS A 438 36.38 -21.61 21.83
N ALA A 439 36.70 -22.74 21.22
CA ALA A 439 37.00 -23.99 21.94
C ALA A 439 38.50 -24.19 22.27
N LEU A 440 39.39 -23.34 21.74
CA LEU A 440 40.83 -23.44 22.00
C LEU A 440 41.20 -22.74 23.32
N PRO A 441 42.30 -23.15 23.99
CA PRO A 441 42.82 -22.43 25.15
C PRO A 441 43.24 -21.01 24.80
N GLY A 442 42.77 -20.03 25.59
CA GLY A 442 43.09 -18.61 25.41
C GLY A 442 41.97 -17.80 24.73
N PRO A 443 42.20 -16.49 24.51
CA PRO A 443 41.23 -15.63 23.84
C PRO A 443 41.24 -15.87 22.31
N PRO A 444 40.09 -15.78 21.62
CA PRO A 444 40.03 -15.89 20.16
C PRO A 444 40.92 -14.82 19.49
N PRO A 445 41.58 -15.10 18.35
CA PRO A 445 42.42 -14.11 17.69
C PRO A 445 41.58 -12.92 17.17
N ARG A 446 42.18 -11.72 17.22
CA ARG A 446 41.49 -10.43 17.00
C ARG A 446 40.74 -10.39 15.68
N HIS A 447 41.40 -10.76 14.58
CA HIS A 447 40.79 -10.83 13.25
C HIS A 447 39.54 -11.74 13.17
N GLN A 448 39.41 -12.79 13.99
CA GLN A 448 38.19 -13.63 14.01
C GLN A 448 37.00 -12.90 14.64
N LEU A 449 37.24 -12.14 15.72
CA LEU A 449 36.21 -11.31 16.34
C LEU A 449 35.77 -10.18 15.39
N LEU A 450 36.72 -9.49 14.75
CA LEU A 450 36.43 -8.45 13.76
C LEU A 450 35.64 -9.00 12.57
N ARG A 451 36.02 -10.17 12.02
CA ARG A 451 35.25 -10.89 10.98
C ARG A 451 33.82 -11.20 11.43
N ALA A 452 33.64 -11.64 12.68
CA ALA A 452 32.31 -11.94 13.23
C ALA A 452 31.44 -10.67 13.37
N GLY A 453 31.99 -9.59 13.93
CA GLY A 453 31.29 -8.31 14.10
C GLY A 453 30.89 -7.64 12.77
N ILE A 454 31.76 -7.70 11.77
CA ILE A 454 31.49 -7.14 10.44
C ILE A 454 30.49 -8.01 9.65
N SER A 455 30.62 -9.34 9.73
CA SER A 455 29.67 -10.25 9.08
C SER A 455 28.30 -10.31 9.78
N ALA A 456 28.14 -9.70 10.96
CA ALA A 456 26.89 -9.71 11.73
C ALA A 456 25.69 -9.08 11.01
N GLY A 457 25.95 -8.11 10.12
CA GLY A 457 24.91 -7.48 9.28
C GLY A 457 24.61 -8.24 7.99
N TRP A 458 25.30 -9.34 7.68
CA TRP A 458 25.22 -9.94 6.35
C TRP A 458 23.89 -10.67 6.08
N ARG A 459 23.10 -10.14 5.14
CA ARG A 459 21.90 -10.77 4.59
C ARG A 459 22.21 -11.40 3.23
N ARG A 460 22.09 -12.73 3.16
CA ARG A 460 21.97 -13.46 1.88
C ARG A 460 20.77 -12.91 1.09
N ALA A 461 20.91 -12.85 -0.24
CA ALA A 461 19.75 -12.79 -1.12
C ALA A 461 18.86 -14.02 -0.87
N ARG A 462 17.58 -13.82 -0.55
CA ARG A 462 16.61 -14.92 -0.48
C ARG A 462 16.20 -15.28 -1.90
N PRO A 463 16.21 -16.57 -2.31
CA PRO A 463 15.42 -16.97 -3.46
C PRO A 463 13.94 -16.75 -3.12
N GLU A 464 13.21 -16.13 -4.03
CA GLU A 464 11.77 -15.85 -3.90
C GLU A 464 11.00 -17.15 -3.60
N PRO A 465 10.27 -17.24 -2.48
CA PRO A 465 9.50 -18.44 -2.13
C PRO A 465 8.23 -18.54 -2.98
N GLY A 466 8.38 -19.00 -4.22
CA GLY A 466 7.31 -19.44 -5.11
C GLY A 466 6.65 -18.33 -5.94
N GLY A 467 7.04 -18.18 -7.21
CA GLY A 467 6.30 -17.32 -8.13
C GLY A 467 6.96 -16.98 -9.46
N VAL A 468 6.74 -17.81 -10.48
CA VAL A 468 6.96 -17.51 -11.93
C VAL A 468 8.46 -17.40 -12.34
N PRO A 469 8.91 -17.99 -13.46
CA PRO A 469 10.22 -17.61 -14.03
C PRO A 469 10.17 -16.12 -14.41
N PRO A 470 11.22 -15.34 -14.13
CA PRO A 470 11.17 -13.89 -14.28
C PRO A 470 10.78 -13.49 -15.70
N VAL A 471 9.78 -12.60 -15.82
CA VAL A 471 9.84 -11.59 -16.90
C VAL A 471 11.20 -10.93 -16.70
N ARG A 472 12.04 -10.92 -17.74
CA ARG A 472 13.45 -10.53 -17.65
C ARG A 472 13.59 -9.20 -16.92
N GLU A 473 13.97 -9.23 -15.64
CA GLU A 473 14.48 -8.05 -14.96
C GLU A 473 15.85 -7.74 -15.57
N ASP A 474 16.09 -6.48 -15.89
CA ASP A 474 17.44 -6.00 -16.17
C ASP A 474 18.26 -6.03 -14.88
N GLY A 475 18.99 -7.13 -14.72
CA GLY A 475 19.97 -7.38 -13.68
C GLY A 475 19.54 -8.47 -12.70
N ALA A 476 20.38 -9.50 -12.58
CA ALA A 476 20.32 -10.47 -11.49
C ALA A 476 20.65 -9.83 -10.12
N ALA A 477 20.41 -10.56 -9.03
CA ALA A 477 20.89 -10.16 -7.71
C ALA A 477 22.43 -10.01 -7.72
N VAL A 478 22.96 -8.93 -7.14
CA VAL A 478 24.40 -8.66 -7.13
C VAL A 478 25.15 -9.80 -6.42
N PRO A 479 26.13 -10.47 -7.07
CA PRO A 479 26.84 -11.59 -6.47
C PRO A 479 27.63 -11.22 -5.21
N ASP A 480 27.70 -12.17 -4.27
CA ASP A 480 28.40 -12.00 -2.98
C ASP A 480 29.91 -11.73 -3.16
N SER A 481 30.52 -12.23 -4.24
CA SER A 481 31.88 -11.89 -4.65
C SER A 481 32.01 -10.41 -5.02
N VAL A 482 31.11 -9.89 -5.87
CA VAL A 482 31.09 -8.49 -6.31
C VAL A 482 30.90 -7.55 -5.13
N LEU A 483 29.97 -7.86 -4.20
CA LEU A 483 29.78 -7.06 -2.99
C LEU A 483 31.03 -7.00 -2.11
N ARG A 484 31.77 -8.11 -1.96
CA ARG A 484 33.01 -8.14 -1.16
C ARG A 484 34.12 -7.31 -1.79
N THR A 485 34.33 -7.46 -3.10
CA THR A 485 35.31 -6.66 -3.85
C THR A 485 34.96 -5.18 -3.85
N ALA A 486 33.68 -4.83 -4.06
CA ALA A 486 33.20 -3.45 -4.04
C ALA A 486 33.35 -2.79 -2.66
N CYS A 487 32.98 -3.50 -1.59
CA CYS A 487 33.06 -2.98 -0.23
C CYS A 487 34.50 -2.73 0.23
N GLY A 488 35.39 -3.73 0.05
CA GLY A 488 36.81 -3.59 0.38
C GLY A 488 37.52 -2.57 -0.50
N GLY A 489 37.15 -2.50 -1.78
CA GLY A 489 37.66 -1.51 -2.72
C GLY A 489 37.25 -0.08 -2.36
N LEU A 490 35.96 0.16 -2.07
CA LEU A 490 35.48 1.47 -1.62
C LEU A 490 36.18 1.90 -0.33
N ALA A 491 36.40 0.96 0.61
CA ALA A 491 37.13 1.25 1.83
C ALA A 491 38.56 1.73 1.54
N VAL A 492 39.29 1.04 0.65
CA VAL A 492 40.64 1.45 0.22
C VAL A 492 40.64 2.82 -0.48
N ALA A 493 39.69 3.09 -1.38
CA ALA A 493 39.63 4.37 -2.09
C ALA A 493 39.18 5.56 -1.21
N THR A 494 38.77 5.32 0.03
CA THR A 494 38.32 6.35 0.97
C THR A 494 39.13 6.34 2.27
N LEU A 495 40.31 5.72 2.29
CA LEU A 495 41.21 5.75 3.46
C LEU A 495 41.67 7.17 3.80
N ASP A 496 42.08 7.93 2.79
CA ASP A 496 42.62 9.30 2.89
C ASP A 496 41.58 10.36 3.33
N MET A 497 40.39 9.96 3.78
CA MET A 497 39.32 10.87 4.20
C MET A 497 39.00 10.72 5.70
N ASP A 498 38.80 11.85 6.37
CA ASP A 498 38.49 11.88 7.79
C ASP A 498 37.11 11.28 8.13
N GLY A 499 37.07 10.48 9.20
CA GLY A 499 35.84 9.87 9.71
C GLY A 499 35.23 8.81 8.79
N ALA A 500 33.93 8.56 8.93
CA ALA A 500 33.22 7.49 8.21
C ALA A 500 32.35 7.98 7.03
N ARG A 501 32.18 9.30 6.87
CA ARG A 501 31.30 9.92 5.87
C ARG A 501 32.00 10.06 4.52
N ILE A 502 31.25 9.91 3.43
CA ILE A 502 31.71 9.90 2.04
C ILE A 502 30.69 10.70 1.22
N PRO A 503 31.10 11.72 0.44
CA PRO A 503 30.21 12.35 -0.53
C PRO A 503 29.67 11.29 -1.50
N LEU A 504 28.36 11.30 -1.77
CA LEU A 504 27.70 10.27 -2.59
C LEU A 504 28.37 10.14 -3.98
N ARG A 505 28.77 11.27 -4.59
CA ARG A 505 29.50 11.29 -5.87
C ARG A 505 30.80 10.48 -5.78
N THR A 506 31.66 10.79 -4.81
CA THR A 506 32.92 10.07 -4.56
C THR A 506 32.70 8.57 -4.33
N ALA A 507 31.64 8.20 -3.60
CA ALA A 507 31.29 6.79 -3.40
C ALA A 507 30.89 6.09 -4.71
N LEU A 508 30.06 6.74 -5.53
CA LEU A 508 29.63 6.19 -6.81
C LEU A 508 30.79 6.09 -7.81
N ASP A 509 31.68 7.08 -7.88
CA ASP A 509 32.85 7.06 -8.77
C ASP A 509 33.85 5.96 -8.38
N ALA A 510 34.15 5.80 -7.09
CA ALA A 510 34.99 4.71 -6.58
C ALA A 510 34.40 3.30 -6.82
N LEU A 511 33.06 3.20 -6.97
CA LEU A 511 32.36 1.98 -7.36
C LEU A 511 32.36 1.78 -8.89
N ARG A 512 32.24 2.84 -9.70
CA ARG A 512 32.34 2.82 -11.18
C ARG A 512 33.69 2.27 -11.62
N GLU A 513 34.78 2.85 -11.10
CA GLU A 513 36.15 2.44 -11.42
C GLU A 513 36.48 0.98 -11.06
N ARG A 514 35.73 0.37 -10.14
CA ARG A 514 35.93 -1.04 -9.75
C ARG A 514 34.95 -1.98 -10.44
N GLY A 515 33.77 -1.51 -10.82
CA GLY A 515 32.86 -2.24 -11.70
C GLY A 515 33.51 -2.59 -13.03
N THR A 516 34.23 -1.64 -13.64
CA THR A 516 34.93 -1.84 -14.93
C THR A 516 36.05 -2.90 -14.90
N ARG A 517 36.61 -3.21 -13.73
CA ARG A 517 37.66 -4.24 -13.56
C ARG A 517 37.13 -5.66 -13.37
N ALA A 518 35.82 -5.83 -13.15
CA ALA A 518 35.20 -7.15 -13.03
C ALA A 518 34.67 -7.60 -14.40
N ALA A 519 35.24 -8.67 -14.96
CA ALA A 519 34.86 -9.17 -16.28
C ALA A 519 33.37 -9.58 -16.36
N GLY A 520 32.55 -8.74 -16.99
CA GLY A 520 31.11 -8.94 -17.18
C GLY A 520 30.34 -7.60 -17.25
N ALA A 521 29.03 -7.67 -17.45
CA ALA A 521 28.15 -6.51 -17.34
C ALA A 521 28.02 -6.11 -15.85
N ALA A 522 28.91 -5.24 -15.39
CA ALA A 522 28.93 -4.78 -14.01
C ALA A 522 27.60 -4.08 -13.64
N PRO A 523 27.05 -4.30 -12.43
CA PRO A 523 25.85 -3.60 -11.99
C PRO A 523 26.14 -2.10 -11.87
N ALA A 524 25.14 -1.27 -12.18
CA ALA A 524 25.20 0.18 -11.98
C ALA A 524 25.65 0.51 -10.53
N PRO A 525 26.50 1.53 -10.33
CA PRO A 525 27.12 1.81 -9.03
C PRO A 525 26.07 2.19 -7.97
N GLU A 526 24.96 2.80 -8.36
CA GLU A 526 23.81 3.11 -7.49
C GLU A 526 23.14 1.82 -6.99
N ARG A 527 22.95 0.83 -7.89
CA ARG A 527 22.44 -0.51 -7.56
C ARG A 527 23.42 -1.30 -6.68
N LEU A 528 24.72 -1.12 -6.90
CA LEU A 528 25.78 -1.73 -6.10
C LEU A 528 25.84 -1.13 -4.70
N LEU A 529 25.74 0.19 -4.57
CA LEU A 529 25.65 0.91 -3.30
C LEU A 529 24.42 0.49 -2.47
N ALA A 530 23.23 0.47 -3.09
CA ALA A 530 22.01 0.00 -2.44
C ALA A 530 22.15 -1.46 -1.97
N ALA A 531 22.65 -2.35 -2.85
CA ALA A 531 22.90 -3.75 -2.47
C ALA A 531 23.93 -3.90 -1.35
N LEU A 532 24.93 -3.01 -1.25
CA LEU A 532 25.86 -3.00 -0.12
C LEU A 532 25.15 -2.57 1.17
N ALA A 533 24.38 -1.49 1.17
CA ALA A 533 23.66 -1.02 2.36
C ALA A 533 22.61 -2.03 2.86
N ASP A 534 21.81 -2.60 1.94
CA ASP A 534 20.70 -3.51 2.26
C ASP A 534 21.18 -4.85 2.83
N ARG A 535 22.35 -5.32 2.35
CA ARG A 535 22.85 -6.68 2.58
C ARG A 535 24.07 -6.81 3.47
N THR A 536 24.87 -5.77 3.68
CA THR A 536 26.12 -5.90 4.47
C THR A 536 26.02 -5.32 5.88
N GLY A 537 25.29 -4.20 6.03
CA GLY A 537 25.36 -3.38 7.23
C GLY A 537 26.73 -2.74 7.51
N THR A 538 27.65 -2.74 6.54
CA THR A 538 28.92 -2.00 6.63
C THR A 538 28.79 -0.56 6.15
N LEU A 539 27.86 -0.30 5.22
CA LEU A 539 27.52 1.01 4.66
C LEU A 539 26.06 1.36 4.91
N TYR A 540 25.76 2.65 4.91
CA TYR A 540 24.42 3.23 4.91
C TYR A 540 24.46 4.64 4.31
N GLN A 541 23.32 5.26 4.05
CA GLN A 541 23.21 6.59 3.47
C GLN A 541 22.54 7.54 4.49
N PRO A 542 23.31 8.25 5.33
CA PRO A 542 22.77 9.16 6.34
C PRO A 542 21.90 10.31 5.80
N GLY A 543 22.04 10.68 4.51
CA GLY A 543 21.27 11.76 3.89
C GLY A 543 21.36 11.71 2.35
N PRO A 544 20.71 12.63 1.62
CA PRO A 544 20.61 12.57 0.16
C PRO A 544 21.98 12.50 -0.53
N ASP A 545 22.94 13.32 -0.12
CA ASP A 545 24.25 13.45 -0.77
C ASP A 545 25.41 12.79 -0.01
N THR A 546 25.14 11.99 1.03
CA THR A 546 26.19 11.40 1.89
C THR A 546 25.98 9.91 2.11
N VAL A 547 26.99 9.12 1.79
CA VAL A 547 27.16 7.72 2.20
C VAL A 547 28.04 7.68 3.45
N ALA A 548 27.90 6.67 4.31
CA ALA A 548 28.83 6.46 5.40
C ALA A 548 29.11 4.97 5.65
N PHE A 549 30.34 4.66 6.05
CA PHE A 549 30.61 3.43 6.78
C PHE A 549 29.92 3.48 8.15
N SER A 550 29.56 2.30 8.67
CA SER A 550 28.95 2.18 9.99
C SER A 550 29.83 2.70 11.13
N ASP A 551 31.15 2.63 10.96
CA ASP A 551 32.18 3.13 11.86
C ASP A 551 33.53 3.23 11.09
N PRO A 552 34.46 4.16 11.42
CA PRO A 552 35.78 4.20 10.79
C PRO A 552 36.58 2.90 10.96
N ALA A 553 36.47 2.21 12.09
CA ALA A 553 37.14 0.92 12.32
C ALA A 553 36.66 -0.17 11.35
N VAL A 554 35.37 -0.12 10.94
CA VAL A 554 34.83 -1.01 9.91
C VAL A 554 35.47 -0.72 8.55
N ARG A 555 35.69 0.56 8.19
CA ARG A 555 36.43 0.94 6.97
C ARG A 555 37.87 0.40 7.02
N THR A 556 38.60 0.64 8.11
CA THR A 556 39.99 0.19 8.28
C THR A 556 40.13 -1.32 8.13
N PHE A 557 39.28 -2.11 8.81
CA PHE A 557 39.32 -3.57 8.66
C PHE A 557 38.95 -4.05 7.24
N LEU A 558 37.96 -3.43 6.59
CA LEU A 558 37.58 -3.78 5.22
C LEU A 558 38.71 -3.50 4.22
N ALA A 559 39.43 -2.39 4.40
CA ALA A 559 40.61 -2.06 3.64
C ALA A 559 41.75 -3.07 3.89
N ALA A 560 42.09 -3.35 5.16
CA ALA A 560 43.09 -4.36 5.53
C ALA A 560 42.77 -5.73 4.91
N HIS A 561 41.51 -6.17 4.98
CA HIS A 561 41.05 -7.44 4.42
C HIS A 561 41.08 -7.48 2.88
N HIS A 562 40.94 -6.33 2.20
CA HIS A 562 41.10 -6.23 0.76
C HIS A 562 42.58 -6.29 0.36
N LEU A 563 43.43 -5.48 1.01
CA LEU A 563 44.88 -5.42 0.77
C LEU A 563 45.61 -6.71 1.15
N ALA A 564 45.07 -7.50 2.09
CA ALA A 564 45.58 -8.84 2.42
C ALA A 564 45.41 -9.88 1.29
N GLY A 565 44.72 -9.52 0.20
CA GLY A 565 44.65 -10.32 -1.03
C GLY A 565 45.22 -9.62 -2.27
N ALA A 566 45.81 -8.43 -2.12
CA ALA A 566 46.42 -7.66 -3.20
C ALA A 566 47.93 -7.92 -3.29
N GLU A 567 48.56 -7.50 -4.39
CA GLU A 567 50.01 -7.55 -4.56
C GLU A 567 50.73 -6.71 -3.51
N HIS A 568 51.94 -7.14 -3.13
CA HIS A 568 52.65 -6.57 -1.99
C HIS A 568 53.05 -5.11 -2.22
N ALA A 569 53.43 -4.76 -3.47
CA ALA A 569 53.82 -3.40 -3.86
C ALA A 569 52.65 -2.41 -3.83
N ASP A 570 51.50 -2.79 -4.39
CA ASP A 570 50.28 -1.97 -4.36
C ASP A 570 49.81 -1.71 -2.93
N ALA A 571 49.84 -2.74 -2.08
CA ALA A 571 49.49 -2.61 -0.68
C ALA A 571 50.47 -1.68 0.07
N ALA A 572 51.78 -1.81 -0.15
CA ALA A 572 52.79 -0.94 0.47
C ALA A 572 52.61 0.53 0.05
N ARG A 573 52.33 0.79 -1.23
CA ARG A 573 52.05 2.15 -1.74
C ARG A 573 50.81 2.77 -1.11
N LEU A 574 49.76 1.97 -0.86
CA LEU A 574 48.52 2.44 -0.26
C LEU A 574 48.65 2.64 1.27
N LEU A 575 49.39 1.76 1.96
CA LEU A 575 49.75 1.96 3.37
C LEU A 575 50.50 3.28 3.57
N ALA A 576 51.58 3.50 2.80
CA ALA A 576 52.41 4.69 2.89
C ALA A 576 51.66 6.01 2.62
N ARG A 577 50.58 5.96 1.83
CA ARG A 577 49.67 7.11 1.65
C ARG A 577 48.75 7.33 2.84
N SER A 578 48.23 6.25 3.44
CA SER A 578 47.22 6.33 4.51
C SER A 578 47.79 6.67 5.88
N GLY A 579 49.05 6.31 6.17
CA GLY A 579 49.72 6.60 7.44
C GLY A 579 49.11 5.94 8.70
N SER A 580 48.13 5.05 8.60
CA SER A 580 47.45 4.43 9.75
C SER A 580 48.24 3.21 10.28
N PRO A 581 48.75 3.24 11.53
CA PRO A 581 49.42 2.10 12.13
C PRO A 581 48.45 0.92 12.38
N GLU A 582 47.17 1.20 12.65
CA GLU A 582 46.15 0.16 12.82
C GLU A 582 45.89 -0.61 11.53
N LEU A 583 45.96 0.07 10.37
CA LEU A 583 45.82 -0.56 9.07
C LEU A 583 47.01 -1.49 8.76
N GLU A 584 48.23 -1.07 9.10
CA GLU A 584 49.45 -1.85 8.92
C GLU A 584 49.47 -3.10 9.82
N GLU A 585 49.16 -2.94 11.11
CA GLU A 585 49.05 -4.03 12.08
C GLU A 585 48.03 -5.09 11.63
N LEU A 586 46.81 -4.66 11.28
CA LEU A 586 45.75 -5.56 10.80
C LEU A 586 46.12 -6.25 9.49
N LEU A 587 46.84 -5.59 8.59
CA LEU A 587 47.31 -6.21 7.35
C LEU A 587 48.36 -7.29 7.63
N GLY A 588 49.26 -7.05 8.57
CA GLY A 588 50.21 -8.05 9.08
C GLY A 588 49.51 -9.27 9.67
N GLU A 589 48.59 -9.05 10.62
CA GLU A 589 47.75 -10.11 11.22
C GLU A 589 47.03 -10.95 10.16
N LEU A 590 46.37 -10.29 9.20
CA LEU A 590 45.56 -10.97 8.18
C LEU A 590 46.42 -11.74 7.18
N ARG A 591 47.63 -11.28 6.86
CA ARG A 591 48.57 -12.02 6.01
C ARG A 591 49.11 -13.25 6.73
N ALA A 592 49.52 -13.13 7.99
CA ALA A 592 49.95 -14.25 8.82
C ALA A 592 48.82 -15.29 9.06
N ALA A 593 47.56 -14.84 9.18
CA ALA A 593 46.42 -15.75 9.29
C ALA A 593 46.12 -16.53 8.00
N ARG A 594 46.46 -15.98 6.82
CA ARG A 594 46.22 -16.64 5.52
C ARG A 594 47.19 -17.77 5.20
N THR A 595 48.38 -17.79 5.79
CA THR A 595 49.37 -18.87 5.58
C THR A 595 49.09 -20.12 6.42
N GLY A 596 48.21 -20.03 7.43
CA GLY A 596 47.96 -21.13 8.38
C GLY A 596 46.63 -21.88 8.25
N THR A 597 45.65 -21.42 7.46
CA THR A 597 44.37 -22.14 7.28
C THR A 597 43.57 -21.66 6.06
N GLU A 598 42.78 -22.57 5.46
CA GLU A 598 41.79 -22.30 4.41
C GLU A 598 40.91 -21.07 4.77
N PRO A 599 40.96 -19.98 4.00
CA PRO A 599 40.34 -18.73 4.38
C PRO A 599 38.81 -18.78 4.19
N ARG A 600 38.08 -19.06 5.27
CA ARG A 600 36.66 -18.68 5.36
C ARG A 600 36.51 -17.19 5.07
N GLY A 601 36.06 -16.87 3.87
CA GLY A 601 35.97 -15.49 3.41
C GLY A 601 35.07 -14.64 4.31
N LEU A 602 35.37 -13.34 4.39
CA LEU A 602 34.45 -12.37 4.99
C LEU A 602 33.06 -12.50 4.36
N LEU A 603 32.00 -12.22 5.13
CA LEU A 603 30.61 -12.28 4.68
C LEU A 603 30.16 -13.69 4.21
N THR A 604 30.68 -14.75 4.84
CA THR A 604 30.24 -16.14 4.61
C THR A 604 29.28 -16.64 5.69
N SER A 605 28.51 -17.68 5.38
CA SER A 605 27.29 -18.05 6.11
C SER A 605 27.45 -19.22 7.07
N GLY A 606 26.88 -19.10 8.28
CA GLY A 606 26.54 -20.22 9.15
C GLY A 606 25.03 -20.48 9.19
N HIS A 607 24.64 -21.76 9.00
CA HIS A 607 23.29 -22.33 9.21
C HIS A 607 22.15 -22.01 8.22
N ARG A 608 21.14 -22.90 8.25
CA ARG A 608 20.15 -23.20 7.20
C ARG A 608 18.75 -23.21 7.81
N PRO A 609 17.75 -22.47 7.26
CA PRO A 609 16.37 -22.59 7.71
C PRO A 609 15.70 -23.86 7.13
N PRO A 610 14.69 -24.43 7.82
CA PRO A 610 13.96 -25.60 7.34
C PRO A 610 13.08 -25.28 6.12
N ARG A 611 12.89 -26.28 5.25
CA ARG A 611 11.95 -26.23 4.12
C ARG A 611 10.50 -26.19 4.62
N ARG A 612 9.62 -25.47 3.92
CA ARG A 612 8.16 -25.68 3.97
C ARG A 612 7.61 -25.92 2.57
N LEU A 613 6.44 -26.54 2.54
CA LEU A 613 5.77 -27.17 1.39
C LEU A 613 5.24 -26.14 0.36
N PRO A 614 5.07 -26.55 -0.91
CA PRO A 614 4.54 -25.67 -1.96
C PRO A 614 3.02 -25.52 -1.86
N ALA A 615 2.52 -24.29 -2.06
CA ALA A 615 1.12 -24.02 -2.35
C ALA A 615 0.85 -24.06 -3.87
N ALA A 616 -0.34 -24.50 -4.27
CA ALA A 616 -0.71 -24.64 -5.68
C ALA A 616 -0.87 -23.30 -6.40
N ARG A 617 -0.57 -23.28 -7.71
CA ARG A 617 -0.76 -22.13 -8.60
C ARG A 617 -2.18 -22.09 -9.18
N PRO A 618 -2.83 -20.91 -9.27
CA PRO A 618 -3.90 -20.70 -10.23
C PRO A 618 -3.32 -20.55 -11.66
N ALA A 619 -4.09 -20.99 -12.67
CA ALA A 619 -3.71 -20.88 -14.07
C ALA A 619 -3.84 -19.43 -14.60
N ARG A 620 -3.01 -19.07 -15.59
CA ARG A 620 -3.09 -17.78 -16.29
C ARG A 620 -4.17 -17.82 -17.39
N PRO A 621 -4.98 -16.76 -17.57
CA PRO A 621 -5.82 -16.63 -18.75
C PRO A 621 -4.96 -16.30 -20.00
N ALA A 622 -5.35 -16.87 -21.14
CA ALA A 622 -4.78 -16.56 -22.46
C ALA A 622 -5.37 -15.24 -23.01
N PRO A 623 -4.72 -14.56 -23.99
CA PRO A 623 -5.28 -13.38 -24.61
C PRO A 623 -6.62 -13.67 -25.30
N ALA A 624 -7.60 -12.79 -25.10
CA ALA A 624 -8.97 -12.98 -25.58
C ALA A 624 -9.03 -12.99 -27.12
N ARG A 625 -9.58 -14.07 -27.70
CA ARG A 625 -9.89 -14.16 -29.13
C ARG A 625 -11.24 -13.49 -29.41
N ARG A 626 -11.32 -12.70 -30.48
CA ARG A 626 -12.58 -12.18 -31.04
C ARG A 626 -13.18 -13.23 -31.97
N ALA A 627 -14.49 -13.42 -31.94
CA ALA A 627 -15.22 -14.21 -32.92
C ALA A 627 -16.00 -13.27 -33.85
N LEU A 628 -15.82 -13.43 -35.16
CA LEU A 628 -16.55 -12.68 -36.19
C LEU A 628 -17.54 -13.63 -36.88
N VAL A 629 -18.76 -13.16 -37.09
CA VAL A 629 -19.88 -13.89 -37.66
C VAL A 629 -20.58 -13.00 -38.70
N ARG A 630 -20.74 -13.51 -39.91
CA ARG A 630 -21.33 -12.81 -41.07
C ARG A 630 -22.60 -13.46 -41.60
N SER A 631 -22.99 -14.61 -41.05
CA SER A 631 -24.19 -15.32 -41.46
C SER A 631 -24.80 -16.14 -40.32
N THR A 632 -26.09 -16.42 -40.44
CA THR A 632 -26.83 -17.32 -39.53
C THR A 632 -26.20 -18.73 -39.47
N GLY A 633 -25.57 -19.19 -40.56
CA GLY A 633 -24.85 -20.47 -40.60
C GLY A 633 -23.59 -20.47 -39.70
N GLU A 634 -22.80 -19.41 -39.76
CA GLU A 634 -21.63 -19.21 -38.89
C GLU A 634 -22.03 -19.09 -37.42
N LEU A 635 -23.14 -18.40 -37.12
CA LEU A 635 -23.66 -18.28 -35.75
C LEU A 635 -24.06 -19.64 -35.17
N ARG A 636 -24.75 -20.49 -35.94
CA ARG A 636 -25.11 -21.86 -35.54
C ARG A 636 -23.88 -22.73 -35.33
N ALA A 637 -22.87 -22.63 -36.20
CA ALA A 637 -21.61 -23.37 -36.05
C ALA A 637 -20.87 -22.96 -34.75
N LEU A 638 -20.82 -21.66 -34.45
CA LEU A 638 -20.21 -21.12 -33.23
C LEU A 638 -20.96 -21.54 -31.95
N ALA A 639 -22.30 -21.59 -32.01
CA ALA A 639 -23.11 -22.11 -30.91
C ALA A 639 -22.90 -23.61 -30.69
N ALA A 640 -22.82 -24.40 -31.78
CA ALA A 640 -22.56 -25.84 -31.72
C ALA A 640 -21.15 -26.18 -31.20
N SER A 641 -20.15 -25.31 -31.43
CA SER A 641 -18.78 -25.48 -30.90
C SER A 641 -18.62 -25.09 -29.43
N GLY A 642 -19.71 -24.81 -28.70
CA GLY A 642 -19.67 -24.42 -27.28
C GLY A 642 -19.45 -22.92 -27.04
N GLY A 643 -19.62 -22.09 -28.07
CA GLY A 643 -19.48 -20.63 -28.00
C GLY A 643 -18.16 -20.09 -28.55
N PRO A 644 -17.99 -18.75 -28.58
CA PRO A 644 -16.73 -18.14 -28.96
C PRO A 644 -15.63 -18.53 -27.97
N GLY A 645 -14.45 -18.92 -28.48
CA GLY A 645 -13.24 -19.19 -27.68
C GLY A 645 -12.61 -17.93 -27.05
N GLY A 646 -13.42 -16.92 -26.72
CA GLY A 646 -13.05 -15.64 -26.15
C GLY A 646 -14.28 -14.76 -25.90
N HIS A 647 -14.07 -13.51 -25.47
CA HIS A 647 -15.08 -12.73 -24.77
C HIS A 647 -15.88 -11.73 -25.63
N GLU A 648 -15.55 -11.56 -26.91
CA GLU A 648 -16.17 -10.59 -27.82
C GLU A 648 -16.72 -11.30 -29.07
N LEU A 649 -18.03 -11.15 -29.33
CA LEU A 649 -18.70 -11.57 -30.55
C LEU A 649 -18.97 -10.34 -31.42
N TRP A 650 -18.60 -10.44 -32.69
CA TRP A 650 -18.89 -9.44 -33.71
C TRP A 650 -19.81 -10.04 -34.76
N CYS A 651 -20.99 -9.47 -34.92
CA CYS A 651 -21.94 -9.78 -35.99
C CYS A 651 -21.85 -8.66 -37.04
N GLU A 652 -21.56 -9.01 -38.29
CA GLU A 652 -21.42 -8.07 -39.41
C GLU A 652 -22.39 -8.48 -40.52
N GLY A 653 -23.35 -7.60 -40.86
CA GLY A 653 -24.47 -7.92 -41.75
C GLY A 653 -25.70 -8.48 -41.02
N THR A 654 -26.75 -8.75 -41.80
CA THR A 654 -28.03 -9.31 -41.29
C THR A 654 -27.86 -10.76 -40.82
N VAL A 655 -27.72 -10.94 -39.51
CA VAL A 655 -27.64 -12.24 -38.84
C VAL A 655 -28.97 -12.52 -38.11
N GLU A 656 -29.69 -13.53 -38.59
CA GLU A 656 -30.97 -13.96 -38.02
C GLU A 656 -30.78 -14.96 -36.86
N GLY A 657 -31.80 -15.13 -36.02
CA GLY A 657 -31.79 -16.12 -34.93
C GLY A 657 -30.84 -15.80 -33.77
N LEU A 658 -30.34 -14.56 -33.67
CA LEU A 658 -29.57 -14.09 -32.51
C LEU A 658 -30.33 -14.33 -31.19
N ASP A 659 -31.64 -14.13 -31.19
CA ASP A 659 -32.51 -14.25 -30.02
C ASP A 659 -32.51 -15.67 -29.40
N GLU A 660 -32.45 -16.71 -30.25
CA GLU A 660 -32.37 -18.12 -29.81
C GLU A 660 -30.93 -18.55 -29.46
N LEU A 661 -29.94 -17.95 -30.12
CA LEU A 661 -28.55 -18.41 -30.11
C LEU A 661 -27.66 -17.67 -29.11
N LEU A 662 -27.88 -16.37 -28.85
CA LEU A 662 -27.12 -15.59 -27.86
C LEU A 662 -27.13 -16.20 -26.45
N PRO A 663 -28.27 -16.72 -25.90
CA PRO A 663 -28.27 -17.38 -24.59
C PRO A 663 -27.45 -18.68 -24.53
N ARG A 664 -27.18 -19.30 -25.69
CA ARG A 664 -26.33 -20.51 -25.77
C ARG A 664 -24.83 -20.16 -25.72
N LEU A 665 -24.43 -18.92 -25.98
CA LEU A 665 -23.02 -18.47 -26.01
C LEU A 665 -22.50 -18.10 -24.62
N ARG A 666 -22.24 -19.12 -23.77
CA ARG A 666 -21.76 -18.89 -22.40
C ARG A 666 -20.38 -18.22 -22.36
N GLY A 667 -20.27 -17.13 -21.59
CA GLY A 667 -19.00 -16.41 -21.37
C GLY A 667 -18.78 -15.18 -22.25
N LEU A 668 -19.74 -14.84 -23.11
CA LEU A 668 -19.78 -13.59 -23.88
C LEU A 668 -19.76 -12.36 -22.95
N ARG A 669 -18.87 -11.39 -23.20
CA ARG A 669 -18.76 -10.13 -22.44
C ARG A 669 -18.96 -8.87 -23.28
N ALA A 670 -18.70 -8.94 -24.58
CA ALA A 670 -18.92 -7.85 -25.51
C ALA A 670 -19.66 -8.36 -26.75
N LEU A 671 -20.73 -7.66 -27.14
CA LEU A 671 -21.46 -7.90 -28.39
C LEU A 671 -21.26 -6.68 -29.30
N VAL A 672 -20.96 -6.94 -30.58
CA VAL A 672 -20.89 -5.92 -31.62
C VAL A 672 -21.92 -6.28 -32.69
N LEU A 673 -22.84 -5.37 -32.97
CA LEU A 673 -23.77 -5.45 -34.10
C LEU A 673 -23.31 -4.42 -35.13
N ALA A 674 -22.97 -4.86 -36.34
CA ALA A 674 -22.42 -4.02 -37.39
C ALA A 674 -23.12 -4.25 -38.73
N ASP A 675 -23.33 -3.18 -39.50
CA ASP A 675 -23.77 -3.22 -40.90
C ASP A 675 -25.08 -3.99 -41.16
N ASP A 676 -26.04 -3.90 -40.23
CA ASP A 676 -27.36 -4.54 -40.34
C ASP A 676 -28.46 -3.48 -40.59
N PRO A 677 -28.72 -3.09 -41.86
CA PRO A 677 -29.59 -1.97 -42.21
C PRO A 677 -31.09 -2.25 -41.99
N ALA A 678 -31.47 -3.51 -41.78
CA ALA A 678 -32.87 -3.92 -41.60
C ALA A 678 -33.29 -4.10 -40.13
N ARG A 679 -32.35 -4.00 -39.18
CA ARG A 679 -32.61 -4.31 -37.76
C ARG A 679 -33.26 -3.15 -37.03
N THR A 680 -34.52 -3.33 -36.61
CA THR A 680 -35.30 -2.33 -35.88
C THR A 680 -35.22 -2.40 -34.35
N ALA A 681 -34.91 -3.58 -33.80
CA ALA A 681 -34.83 -3.82 -32.36
C ALA A 681 -33.55 -4.58 -31.97
N LEU A 682 -33.09 -4.37 -30.73
CA LEU A 682 -32.04 -5.18 -30.13
C LEU A 682 -32.54 -6.61 -29.85
N PRO A 683 -31.69 -7.65 -30.04
CA PRO A 683 -32.04 -9.00 -29.62
C PRO A 683 -32.19 -9.08 -28.09
N PRO A 684 -32.98 -10.03 -27.54
CA PRO A 684 -33.10 -10.23 -26.10
C PRO A 684 -31.73 -10.46 -25.42
N LEU A 685 -31.39 -9.60 -24.44
CA LEU A 685 -30.09 -9.61 -23.74
C LEU A 685 -30.16 -10.18 -22.31
N ASP A 686 -31.36 -10.50 -21.83
CA ASP A 686 -31.64 -11.07 -20.51
C ASP A 686 -31.01 -12.46 -20.33
N GLY A 687 -30.97 -13.26 -21.39
CA GLY A 687 -30.28 -14.55 -21.45
C GLY A 687 -28.74 -14.48 -21.39
N CYS A 688 -28.12 -13.29 -21.36
CA CYS A 688 -26.67 -13.10 -21.46
C CYS A 688 -26.04 -12.48 -20.19
N PRO A 689 -25.93 -13.22 -19.06
CA PRO A 689 -25.55 -12.67 -17.75
C PRO A 689 -24.11 -12.13 -17.64
N SER A 690 -23.24 -12.50 -18.58
CA SER A 690 -21.83 -12.09 -18.63
C SER A 690 -21.58 -10.86 -19.52
N LEU A 691 -22.57 -10.40 -20.27
CA LEU A 691 -22.46 -9.27 -21.19
C LEU A 691 -22.22 -7.97 -20.40
N ARG A 692 -21.30 -7.12 -20.86
CA ARG A 692 -20.96 -5.84 -20.20
C ARG A 692 -20.78 -4.69 -21.19
N ALA A 693 -20.40 -4.98 -22.43
CA ALA A 693 -20.31 -4.00 -23.50
C ALA A 693 -21.22 -4.36 -24.67
N LEU A 694 -21.89 -3.36 -25.24
CA LEU A 694 -22.59 -3.43 -26.51
C LEU A 694 -22.02 -2.34 -27.43
N ARG A 695 -21.67 -2.70 -28.66
CA ARG A 695 -21.34 -1.72 -29.71
C ARG A 695 -22.27 -1.90 -30.89
N VAL A 696 -22.89 -0.81 -31.35
CA VAL A 696 -23.72 -0.78 -32.56
C VAL A 696 -23.01 0.09 -33.59
N VAL A 697 -22.88 -0.43 -34.81
CA VAL A 697 -22.09 0.18 -35.90
C VAL A 697 -22.90 0.18 -37.19
N ARG A 698 -23.26 1.34 -37.73
CA ARG A 698 -23.95 1.45 -39.04
C ARG A 698 -25.24 0.59 -39.14
N CYS A 699 -26.07 0.63 -38.10
CA CYS A 699 -27.41 0.01 -38.08
C CYS A 699 -28.50 1.10 -37.98
N PRO A 700 -28.83 1.81 -39.07
CA PRO A 700 -29.70 3.01 -39.05
C PRO A 700 -31.15 2.73 -38.61
N ALA A 701 -31.69 1.54 -38.90
CA ALA A 701 -33.08 1.22 -38.56
C ALA A 701 -33.34 0.99 -37.05
N LEU A 702 -32.31 0.95 -36.20
CA LEU A 702 -32.41 0.48 -34.81
C LEU A 702 -33.00 1.55 -33.87
N THR A 703 -34.30 1.44 -33.59
CA THR A 703 -35.04 2.40 -32.74
C THR A 703 -35.48 1.83 -31.39
N ASP A 704 -35.64 0.50 -31.25
CA ASP A 704 -36.05 -0.12 -29.98
C ASP A 704 -34.85 -0.57 -29.12
N TRP A 705 -34.69 0.10 -27.98
CA TRP A 705 -33.64 -0.12 -26.98
C TRP A 705 -34.12 -0.83 -25.71
N THR A 706 -35.40 -1.25 -25.63
CA THR A 706 -36.01 -1.79 -24.40
C THR A 706 -35.26 -2.99 -23.82
N ALA A 707 -34.66 -3.83 -24.66
CA ALA A 707 -33.82 -4.97 -24.25
C ALA A 707 -32.60 -4.57 -23.38
N LEU A 708 -32.15 -3.32 -23.39
CA LEU A 708 -31.09 -2.85 -22.49
C LEU A 708 -31.54 -2.77 -21.03
N ALA A 709 -32.83 -2.50 -20.76
CA ALA A 709 -33.35 -2.30 -19.40
C ALA A 709 -33.28 -3.57 -18.53
N SER A 710 -33.40 -4.74 -19.17
CA SER A 710 -33.24 -6.09 -18.57
C SER A 710 -31.82 -6.68 -18.70
N SER A 711 -30.89 -5.97 -19.36
CA SER A 711 -29.54 -6.46 -19.66
C SER A 711 -28.51 -6.22 -18.53
N THR A 712 -27.28 -6.71 -18.73
CA THR A 712 -26.09 -6.35 -17.92
C THR A 712 -25.13 -5.38 -18.60
N VAL A 713 -25.55 -4.75 -19.71
CA VAL A 713 -24.70 -3.80 -20.44
C VAL A 713 -24.44 -2.55 -19.58
N MET A 714 -23.15 -2.22 -19.42
CA MET A 714 -22.66 -1.02 -18.72
C MET A 714 -21.99 -0.03 -19.69
N PHE A 715 -21.42 -0.52 -20.79
CA PHE A 715 -20.73 0.28 -21.80
C PHE A 715 -21.48 0.17 -23.12
N LEU A 716 -21.90 1.32 -23.66
CA LEU A 716 -22.54 1.41 -24.97
C LEU A 716 -21.67 2.25 -25.90
N THR A 717 -21.37 1.71 -27.08
CA THR A 717 -20.70 2.48 -28.15
C THR A 717 -21.61 2.51 -29.36
N LEU A 718 -21.88 3.70 -29.88
CA LEU A 718 -22.71 3.94 -31.06
C LEU A 718 -21.83 4.60 -32.13
N GLU A 719 -21.69 3.91 -33.27
CA GLU A 719 -21.14 4.48 -34.50
C GLU A 719 -22.32 4.68 -35.48
N PRO A 720 -23.07 5.80 -35.37
CA PRO A 720 -24.24 6.06 -36.21
C PRO A 720 -23.85 6.30 -37.69
N TRP A 721 -24.83 6.21 -38.57
CA TRP A 721 -24.70 6.69 -39.94
C TRP A 721 -24.58 8.23 -39.92
N PRO A 722 -23.81 8.88 -40.81
CA PRO A 722 -23.80 10.33 -40.90
C PRO A 722 -25.22 10.89 -41.11
N ASP A 723 -25.53 11.98 -40.40
CA ASP A 723 -26.76 12.77 -40.46
C ASP A 723 -28.02 12.23 -39.75
N GLU A 724 -27.93 11.16 -38.94
CA GLU A 724 -29.04 10.72 -38.05
C GLU A 724 -28.93 11.28 -36.61
N PRO A 725 -30.07 11.64 -35.96
CA PRO A 725 -30.09 12.09 -34.57
C PRO A 725 -29.78 10.96 -33.58
N ILE A 726 -29.32 11.33 -32.37
CA ILE A 726 -29.11 10.38 -31.26
C ILE A 726 -30.46 9.73 -30.90
N PRO A 727 -30.53 8.39 -30.70
CA PRO A 727 -31.80 7.73 -30.39
C PRO A 727 -32.47 8.26 -29.12
N GLU A 728 -33.76 8.59 -29.22
CA GLU A 728 -34.59 8.96 -28.08
C GLU A 728 -34.72 7.78 -27.08
N GLY A 729 -34.87 8.08 -25.78
CA GLY A 729 -34.99 7.08 -24.71
C GLY A 729 -33.68 6.67 -24.02
N LEU A 730 -32.50 7.09 -24.52
CA LEU A 730 -31.23 6.90 -23.81
C LEU A 730 -31.15 7.71 -22.50
N ASP A 731 -31.97 8.74 -22.32
CA ASP A 731 -32.02 9.55 -21.08
C ASP A 731 -32.64 8.80 -19.90
N ASP A 732 -33.49 7.80 -20.17
CA ASP A 732 -34.11 6.94 -19.14
C ASP A 732 -33.16 5.83 -18.62
N MET A 733 -31.90 5.80 -19.09
CA MET A 733 -30.92 4.75 -18.77
C MET A 733 -29.70 5.24 -17.94
N PRO A 734 -29.89 5.73 -16.70
CA PRO A 734 -28.84 6.38 -15.91
C PRO A 734 -27.74 5.44 -15.36
N TRP A 735 -27.80 4.13 -15.65
CA TRP A 735 -26.79 3.15 -15.23
C TRP A 735 -25.71 2.87 -16.29
N LEU A 736 -25.88 3.36 -17.51
CA LEU A 736 -24.85 3.27 -18.55
C LEU A 736 -23.64 4.13 -18.13
N SER A 737 -22.51 3.47 -17.91
CA SER A 737 -21.29 4.08 -17.36
C SER A 737 -20.54 4.92 -18.39
N GLN A 738 -20.70 4.59 -19.67
CA GLN A 738 -20.13 5.33 -20.80
C GLN A 738 -21.02 5.11 -22.03
N VAL A 739 -21.35 6.20 -22.72
CA VAL A 739 -21.97 6.18 -24.05
C VAL A 739 -21.03 6.92 -24.99
N ASP A 740 -20.32 6.18 -25.83
CA ASP A 740 -19.42 6.77 -26.84
C ASP A 740 -20.15 6.93 -28.16
N LEU A 741 -20.16 8.15 -28.70
CA LEU A 741 -20.62 8.46 -30.06
C LEU A 741 -19.40 8.68 -30.96
N VAL A 742 -19.28 7.91 -32.03
CA VAL A 742 -18.16 8.03 -32.98
C VAL A 742 -18.66 8.66 -34.28
N PRO A 743 -18.43 9.97 -34.52
CA PRO A 743 -18.83 10.60 -35.78
C PRO A 743 -18.01 10.10 -36.98
N ALA A 744 -18.63 10.11 -38.16
CA ALA A 744 -18.19 9.37 -39.34
C ALA A 744 -16.88 9.83 -40.01
N GLU A 745 -16.34 11.00 -39.66
CA GLU A 745 -15.21 11.62 -40.38
C GLU A 745 -13.83 10.96 -40.13
N ALA A 746 -13.75 9.95 -39.26
CA ALA A 746 -12.50 9.27 -38.92
C ALA A 746 -12.14 8.09 -39.85
N ARG A 747 -12.06 8.31 -41.18
CA ARG A 747 -11.43 7.34 -42.12
C ARG A 747 -10.52 8.02 -43.16
N PRO A 748 -9.28 7.53 -43.36
CA PRO A 748 -8.40 8.03 -44.40
C PRO A 748 -8.91 7.62 -45.79
N THR A 749 -9.01 8.58 -46.69
CA THR A 749 -9.33 8.31 -48.10
C THR A 749 -8.20 7.51 -48.75
N ALA A 750 -8.53 6.32 -49.26
CA ALA A 750 -7.62 5.54 -50.09
C ALA A 750 -7.45 6.26 -51.45
N ARG A 751 -6.40 7.07 -51.60
CA ARG A 751 -5.98 7.57 -52.90
C ARG A 751 -5.40 6.43 -53.73
N ALA A 752 -5.98 6.20 -54.90
CA ALA A 752 -5.42 5.31 -55.90
C ALA A 752 -4.17 5.93 -56.56
N GLY A 753 -3.20 5.08 -56.91
CA GLY A 753 -2.19 5.38 -57.94
C GLY A 753 -0.74 5.51 -57.49
N ALA A 754 0.13 4.97 -58.35
CA ALA A 754 1.59 5.13 -58.43
C ALA A 754 2.48 4.34 -57.44
N HIS A 755 3.32 3.47 -58.03
CA HIS A 755 4.38 2.72 -57.38
C HIS A 755 5.50 3.62 -56.82
N THR A 756 6.03 3.29 -55.65
CA THR A 756 7.48 3.41 -55.37
C THR A 756 7.88 2.58 -54.13
N VAL A 757 8.91 1.76 -54.30
CA VAL A 757 9.77 1.18 -53.25
C VAL A 757 11.13 1.86 -53.48
N PRO A 758 11.83 2.45 -52.48
CA PRO A 758 12.30 1.81 -51.23
C PRO A 758 12.16 2.76 -49.99
N ARG A 759 12.73 2.56 -48.78
CA ARG A 759 13.95 1.88 -48.26
C ARG A 759 13.73 1.50 -46.76
N PRO A 760 14.56 0.63 -46.14
CA PRO A 760 14.40 0.23 -44.74
C PRO A 760 15.09 1.21 -43.78
N GLY A 761 14.42 1.57 -42.67
CA GLY A 761 15.00 2.39 -41.61
C GLY A 761 13.99 3.34 -40.95
N GLY A 762 13.23 2.83 -39.98
CA GLY A 762 12.27 3.64 -39.21
C GLY A 762 11.50 2.79 -38.21
N THR A 763 11.78 2.95 -36.93
CA THR A 763 11.03 2.28 -35.85
C THR A 763 9.64 2.91 -35.69
N PRO A 764 8.55 2.11 -35.65
CA PRO A 764 7.23 2.67 -35.44
C PRO A 764 7.08 3.14 -33.98
N ARG A 765 6.76 4.43 -33.79
CA ARG A 765 6.34 4.97 -32.50
C ARG A 765 4.97 4.39 -32.11
N PRO A 766 4.80 3.79 -30.92
CA PRO A 766 3.48 3.50 -30.39
C PRO A 766 2.87 4.78 -29.80
N GLY A 767 1.59 5.04 -30.09
CA GLY A 767 0.83 6.12 -29.45
C GLY A 767 0.57 7.33 -30.35
N ALA A 768 -0.45 7.21 -31.20
CA ALA A 768 -1.20 8.34 -31.74
C ALA A 768 -2.69 7.93 -31.77
N GLY A 769 -3.39 8.14 -30.66
CA GLY A 769 -4.83 7.97 -30.59
C GLY A 769 -5.52 9.17 -31.23
N PHE A 770 -6.40 8.93 -32.21
CA PHE A 770 -7.23 9.97 -32.80
C PHE A 770 -8.37 10.38 -31.85
N PRO A 771 -8.88 11.61 -31.92
CA PRO A 771 -9.88 12.13 -31.00
C PRO A 771 -11.29 11.62 -31.36
N GLY A 772 -11.82 10.69 -30.57
CA GLY A 772 -13.26 10.43 -30.56
C GLY A 772 -14.00 11.54 -29.81
N VAL A 773 -15.14 11.99 -30.33
CA VAL A 773 -15.99 12.98 -29.66
C VAL A 773 -16.71 12.30 -28.49
N ARG A 774 -16.05 12.33 -27.32
CA ARG A 774 -16.60 11.74 -26.09
C ARG A 774 -17.75 12.61 -25.56
N VAL A 775 -18.99 12.20 -25.82
CA VAL A 775 -20.18 12.78 -25.17
C VAL A 775 -20.24 12.28 -23.73
N VAL A 776 -19.44 12.89 -22.86
CA VAL A 776 -19.64 12.81 -21.41
C VAL A 776 -20.93 13.58 -21.11
N ARG A 777 -21.98 12.89 -20.64
CA ARG A 777 -23.20 13.58 -20.15
C ARG A 777 -22.78 14.65 -19.11
N PRO A 778 -23.29 15.89 -19.20
CA PRO A 778 -22.67 17.05 -18.56
C PRO A 778 -22.81 17.06 -17.02
N GLY A 779 -21.86 16.42 -16.36
CA GLY A 779 -21.61 16.50 -14.91
C GLY A 779 -20.43 17.42 -14.57
N ARG A 780 -20.49 18.70 -14.98
CA ARG A 780 -19.50 19.79 -14.72
C ARG A 780 -18.02 19.50 -15.05
N SER A 781 -17.49 20.22 -16.04
CA SER A 781 -16.36 21.14 -15.76
C SER A 781 -16.15 22.19 -16.85
N ARG A 782 -15.66 23.38 -16.42
CA ARG A 782 -15.03 24.47 -17.20
C ARG A 782 -15.84 25.13 -18.32
N GLY A 783 -16.32 26.33 -18.02
CA GLY A 783 -16.61 27.32 -19.06
C GLY A 783 -15.32 27.82 -19.72
N GLY A 784 -15.45 28.17 -21.00
CA GLY A 784 -14.50 28.93 -21.78
C GLY A 784 -15.28 29.69 -22.84
N ASN A 785 -15.08 31.00 -22.95
CA ASN A 785 -15.74 31.83 -23.96
C ASN A 785 -15.46 31.30 -25.37
N LEU A 786 -16.41 31.50 -26.27
CA LEU A 786 -16.14 32.16 -27.56
C LEU A 786 -17.43 32.73 -28.14
N GLN A 787 -17.31 33.91 -28.74
CA GLN A 787 -18.39 34.61 -29.43
C GLN A 787 -18.56 34.00 -30.83
N HIS A 788 -19.78 33.61 -31.19
CA HIS A 788 -20.60 34.30 -32.21
C HIS A 788 -21.95 33.60 -32.42
#